data_AF-A0A1H5ZR44-F1
#
_entry.id   AF-A0A1H5ZR44-F1
#
_cell.length_a   1.000
_cell.length_b   1.000
_cell.length_c   1.000
_cell.angle_alpha   90.00
_cell.angle_beta   90.00
_cell.angle_gamma   90.00
#
_symmetry.space_group_name_H-M   'P 1'
#
loop_
_entity.id
_entity.type
_entity.pdbx_description
1 polymer ?
#
loop_
_entity_poly.entity_id
_entity_poly.type
_entity_poly.pdbx_seq_one_letter_code
_entity_poly.pdbx_strand_id
1 'polypeptide(L)'
;MSEELYYEFTTDSEMIGERYQLAVSRIKEIKNEKLGMPEFDEYFRFVSGFIEMMDDTLKWSIDGGLEKDSMEELGKRNKALYEDILPEHYDSSFGNPEVAVKKLGEDFGKILSSLYFEIRSMIPSAFEHNLFDMVIRAELFLEVYGAFSSASEAGKLPEYEAIRQIMYWFYSDYAEEERCIRFAQMVAPESDFARDIIMESDLTDLRYLYKFGEYITDNELKTAEHLNTLSQEEIDKLATTYTEGYRIGFAMTGKDISIKKTAAIVYELGFERIVKKAVSNFKEIGLKSSIYRANMSVFTMLGSARRSGYTGAVPNKQFDYDHKDDDALYLDGALVTRRLEAMRAAGEKYKKEAKVFGGPAVIETFGEKPFAPVPKKDAVHYSDTQKKLLSDYKIQNSLIMNEYIIGKERSFTIIAFPVPEIGPKFPEIFNEVVKINTLDYKLYQNIQQKIIDALDEAVYVEVKGMNGNRTDMKVMLHELKDKTHETNFENCVADVNIPVGEVFTSPVLKGTNGTLHVSGVYLEGLFFKNLEITFEDGCIKDYNCSNFESDEENKKYISDNILFNHKTLPIGEFAIGTNTTAYQIARDYSIADKLPILIAEKTGPHFAVGDTCYSHEEDNITYNPDGKSIIARDNEISLNRKTDPDKAYFSCHTDITIPYDELGEIRAVKENGEGIVIISNGEFVLPGTEELNIPIKG
;
A
#
# COMPACT_ATOMS: atom_id res chain seq x y z
N MET A 1 -0.05 -12.82 36.17
CA MET A 1 -0.70 -11.55 36.56
C MET A 1 -0.76 -11.48 38.07
N SER A 2 -0.53 -10.30 38.67
CA SER A 2 -0.85 -10.05 40.09
C SER A 2 -2.37 -9.97 40.28
N GLU A 3 -2.87 -10.22 41.50
CA GLU A 3 -4.30 -10.17 41.83
C GLU A 3 -4.94 -8.81 41.54
N GLU A 4 -4.21 -7.69 41.72
CA GLU A 4 -4.67 -6.34 41.34
C GLU A 4 -4.86 -6.19 39.82
N LEU A 5 -3.93 -6.71 39.01
CA LEU A 5 -4.03 -6.64 37.55
C LEU A 5 -5.14 -7.54 37.00
N TYR A 6 -5.42 -8.66 37.66
CA TYR A 6 -6.55 -9.53 37.34
C TYR A 6 -7.88 -8.83 37.68
N TYR A 7 -7.94 -8.15 38.84
CA TYR A 7 -9.14 -7.44 39.29
C TYR A 7 -9.47 -6.24 38.37
N GLU A 8 -8.50 -5.38 38.02
CA GLU A 8 -8.70 -4.25 37.09
C GLU A 8 -9.16 -4.71 35.69
N PHE A 9 -8.53 -5.75 35.10
CA PHE A 9 -8.95 -6.29 33.81
C PHE A 9 -10.37 -6.90 33.84
N THR A 10 -10.75 -7.58 34.94
CA THR A 10 -12.10 -8.14 35.08
C THR A 10 -13.17 -7.07 35.28
N THR A 11 -12.89 -6.02 36.04
CA THR A 11 -13.84 -4.92 36.28
C THR A 11 -14.02 -4.02 35.05
N ASP A 12 -12.96 -3.78 34.27
CA ASP A 12 -13.03 -3.00 33.04
C ASP A 12 -13.81 -3.76 31.95
N SER A 13 -13.63 -5.08 31.85
CA SER A 13 -14.37 -5.92 30.89
C SER A 13 -15.86 -6.02 31.21
N GLU A 14 -16.25 -6.15 32.49
CA GLU A 14 -17.66 -6.16 32.90
C GLU A 14 -18.32 -4.81 32.63
N MET A 15 -17.63 -3.70 32.94
CA MET A 15 -18.12 -2.34 32.72
C MET A 15 -18.31 -2.02 31.22
N ILE A 16 -17.36 -2.41 30.36
CA ILE A 16 -17.50 -2.28 28.90
C ILE A 16 -18.70 -3.09 28.39
N GLY A 17 -18.89 -4.31 28.89
CA GLY A 17 -20.04 -5.16 28.55
C GLY A 17 -21.37 -4.51 28.92
N GLU A 18 -21.49 -3.95 30.12
CA GLU A 18 -22.69 -3.24 30.57
C GLU A 18 -22.99 -2.00 29.71
N ARG A 19 -21.97 -1.15 29.45
CA ARG A 19 -22.11 0.02 28.57
C ARG A 19 -22.59 -0.37 27.18
N TYR A 20 -21.99 -1.41 26.60
CA TYR A 20 -22.36 -1.90 25.28
C TYR A 20 -23.82 -2.36 25.24
N GLN A 21 -24.26 -3.16 26.22
CA GLN A 21 -25.65 -3.62 26.28
C GLN A 21 -26.63 -2.46 26.47
N LEU A 22 -26.31 -1.47 27.30
CA LEU A 22 -27.13 -0.27 27.47
C LEU A 22 -27.23 0.54 26.18
N ALA A 23 -26.10 0.78 25.51
CA ALA A 23 -26.04 1.53 24.27
C ALA A 23 -26.85 0.85 23.17
N VAL A 24 -26.62 -0.44 22.90
CA VAL A 24 -27.34 -1.17 21.86
C VAL A 24 -28.83 -1.31 22.18
N SER A 25 -29.19 -1.51 23.45
CA SER A 25 -30.61 -1.55 23.86
C SER A 25 -31.31 -0.23 23.56
N ARG A 26 -30.65 0.91 23.83
CA ARG A 26 -31.17 2.23 23.49
C ARG A 26 -31.26 2.44 21.98
N ILE A 27 -30.26 2.00 21.22
CA ILE A 27 -30.26 2.11 19.74
C ILE A 27 -31.45 1.35 19.13
N LYS A 28 -31.80 0.17 19.67
CA LYS A 28 -32.94 -0.62 19.22
C LYS A 28 -34.29 0.08 19.34
N GLU A 29 -34.40 1.08 20.22
CA GLU A 29 -35.63 1.84 20.42
C GLU A 29 -35.80 2.94 19.34
N ILE A 30 -34.70 3.45 18.76
CA ILE A 30 -34.69 4.57 17.80
C ILE A 30 -35.58 4.29 16.59
N LYS A 31 -35.67 3.05 16.11
CA LYS A 31 -36.53 2.69 14.97
C LYS A 31 -38.02 3.00 15.17
N ASN A 32 -38.45 3.08 16.44
CA ASN A 32 -39.83 3.39 16.81
C ASN A 32 -40.04 4.89 17.13
N GLU A 33 -38.96 5.66 17.17
CA GLU A 33 -39.00 7.10 17.45
C GLU A 33 -39.15 7.92 16.17
N LYS A 34 -39.55 9.18 16.35
CA LYS A 34 -39.70 10.16 15.28
C LYS A 34 -39.21 11.51 15.75
N LEU A 35 -38.19 12.03 15.07
CA LEU A 35 -37.70 13.39 15.21
C LEU A 35 -38.65 14.40 14.53
N GLY A 36 -39.59 13.92 13.70
CA GLY A 36 -40.48 14.79 12.93
C GLY A 36 -39.78 15.40 11.71
N MET A 37 -38.66 14.82 11.29
CA MET A 37 -37.82 15.23 10.16
C MET A 37 -37.56 13.98 9.31
N PRO A 38 -38.39 13.72 8.27
CA PRO A 38 -38.43 12.43 7.59
C PRO A 38 -37.08 11.92 7.07
N GLU A 39 -36.25 12.82 6.54
CA GLU A 39 -34.95 12.48 5.96
C GLU A 39 -33.94 12.06 7.04
N PHE A 40 -33.96 12.72 8.20
CA PHE A 40 -33.12 12.35 9.35
C PHE A 40 -33.65 11.10 10.06
N ASP A 41 -34.98 10.95 10.16
CA ASP A 41 -35.61 9.72 10.63
C ASP A 41 -35.17 8.51 9.78
N GLU A 42 -35.10 8.67 8.45
CA GLU A 42 -34.61 7.64 7.53
C GLU A 42 -33.14 7.29 7.81
N TYR A 43 -32.26 8.29 7.92
CA TYR A 43 -30.84 8.09 8.22
C TYR A 43 -30.62 7.36 9.56
N PHE A 44 -31.22 7.84 10.65
CA PHE A 44 -31.00 7.24 11.97
C PHE A 44 -31.59 5.83 12.07
N ARG A 45 -32.70 5.54 11.37
CA ARG A 45 -33.23 4.17 11.24
C ARG A 45 -32.29 3.25 10.47
N PHE A 46 -31.69 3.77 9.39
CA PHE A 46 -30.74 3.02 8.59
C PHE A 46 -29.49 2.65 9.39
N VAL A 47 -28.86 3.63 10.05
CA VAL A 47 -27.63 3.40 10.84
C VAL A 47 -27.91 2.58 12.11
N SER A 48 -29.03 2.82 12.80
CA SER A 48 -29.42 1.95 13.95
C SER A 48 -29.65 0.51 13.52
N GLY A 49 -30.28 0.27 12.36
CA GLY A 49 -30.43 -1.07 11.80
C GLY A 49 -29.10 -1.74 11.48
N PHE A 50 -28.12 -0.98 10.99
CA PHE A 50 -26.77 -1.48 10.79
C PHE A 50 -26.07 -1.85 12.12
N ILE A 51 -26.19 -1.02 13.16
CA ILE A 51 -25.64 -1.33 14.50
C ILE A 51 -26.34 -2.55 15.12
N GLU A 52 -27.65 -2.72 14.93
CA GLU A 52 -28.37 -3.94 15.30
C GLU A 52 -27.78 -5.18 14.60
N MET A 53 -27.45 -5.07 13.31
CA MET A 53 -26.78 -6.15 12.57
C MET A 53 -25.38 -6.47 13.12
N MET A 54 -24.64 -5.47 13.63
CA MET A 54 -23.33 -5.68 14.28
C MET A 54 -23.49 -6.41 15.63
N ASP A 55 -24.49 -6.06 16.43
CA ASP A 55 -24.82 -6.79 17.67
C ASP A 55 -25.21 -8.24 17.40
N ASP A 56 -26.04 -8.48 16.38
CA ASP A 56 -26.40 -9.83 15.96
C ASP A 56 -25.18 -10.61 15.45
N THR A 57 -24.26 -9.95 14.74
CA THR A 57 -23.01 -10.55 14.24
C THR A 57 -22.07 -10.92 15.38
N LEU A 58 -21.89 -10.05 16.38
CA LEU A 58 -21.10 -10.33 17.58
C LEU A 58 -21.66 -11.55 18.32
N LYS A 59 -22.97 -11.59 18.59
CA LYS A 59 -23.63 -12.71 19.26
C LYS A 59 -23.47 -14.01 18.47
N TRP A 60 -23.72 -13.95 17.17
CA TRP A 60 -23.53 -15.09 16.28
C TRP A 60 -22.08 -15.59 16.29
N SER A 61 -21.09 -14.70 16.27
CA SER A 61 -19.66 -15.03 16.35
C SER A 61 -19.31 -15.72 17.68
N ILE A 62 -19.73 -15.15 18.81
CA ILE A 62 -19.50 -15.71 20.16
C ILE A 62 -20.16 -17.08 20.32
N ASP A 63 -21.36 -17.26 19.75
CA ASP A 63 -22.09 -18.52 19.82
C ASP A 63 -21.51 -19.62 18.89
N GLY A 64 -20.36 -19.39 18.26
CA GLY A 64 -19.70 -20.35 17.37
C GLY A 64 -20.39 -20.48 16.01
N GLY A 65 -21.01 -19.40 15.54
CA GLY A 65 -21.68 -19.33 14.25
C GLY A 65 -20.77 -19.61 13.06
N LEU A 66 -19.49 -19.22 13.16
CA LEU A 66 -18.46 -19.47 12.14
C LEU A 66 -18.23 -20.97 11.88
N GLU A 67 -18.35 -21.80 12.91
CA GLU A 67 -18.16 -23.24 12.85
C GLU A 67 -19.45 -23.99 12.47
N LYS A 68 -20.60 -23.42 12.84
CA LYS A 68 -21.93 -24.02 12.66
C LYS A 68 -22.51 -23.80 11.27
N ASP A 69 -22.29 -22.62 10.69
CA ASP A 69 -22.91 -22.23 9.43
C ASP A 69 -22.23 -22.93 8.23
N SER A 70 -23.04 -23.21 7.20
CA SER A 70 -22.54 -23.70 5.92
C SER A 70 -21.82 -22.60 5.13
N MET A 71 -21.04 -22.99 4.12
CA MET A 71 -20.36 -22.04 3.23
C MET A 71 -21.33 -21.03 2.59
N GLU A 72 -22.53 -21.47 2.19
CA GLU A 72 -23.54 -20.61 1.59
C GLU A 72 -24.11 -19.60 2.60
N GLU A 73 -24.35 -20.04 3.85
CA GLU A 73 -24.84 -19.17 4.92
C GLU A 73 -23.78 -18.11 5.32
N LEU A 74 -22.52 -18.51 5.41
CA LEU A 74 -21.40 -17.61 5.65
C LEU A 74 -21.26 -16.57 4.54
N GLY A 75 -21.31 -17.00 3.27
CA GLY A 75 -21.28 -16.09 2.13
C GLY A 75 -22.46 -15.11 2.11
N LYS A 76 -23.67 -15.54 2.46
CA LYS A 76 -24.84 -14.66 2.57
C LYS A 76 -24.68 -13.63 3.68
N ARG A 77 -24.24 -14.06 4.87
CA ARG A 77 -23.99 -13.13 5.99
C ARG A 77 -22.88 -12.15 5.63
N ASN A 78 -21.79 -12.62 5.05
CA ASN A 78 -20.69 -11.77 4.61
C ASN A 78 -21.16 -10.71 3.61
N LYS A 79 -21.92 -11.09 2.58
CA LYS A 79 -22.47 -10.12 1.62
C LYS A 79 -23.40 -9.10 2.29
N ALA A 80 -24.26 -9.53 3.21
CA ALA A 80 -25.20 -8.65 3.92
C ALA A 80 -24.49 -7.55 4.73
N LEU A 81 -23.31 -7.85 5.30
CA LEU A 81 -22.53 -6.87 6.06
C LEU A 81 -22.09 -5.67 5.20
N TYR A 82 -21.92 -5.85 3.89
CA TYR A 82 -21.41 -4.82 2.96
C TYR A 82 -22.41 -4.38 1.90
N GLU A 83 -23.61 -4.96 1.89
CA GLU A 83 -24.57 -4.91 0.78
C GLU A 83 -24.88 -3.49 0.31
N ASP A 84 -25.06 -2.55 1.23
CA ASP A 84 -25.46 -1.19 0.90
C ASP A 84 -24.35 -0.38 0.21
N ILE A 85 -23.07 -0.68 0.51
CA ILE A 85 -21.93 0.02 -0.09
C ILE A 85 -21.39 -0.67 -1.35
N LEU A 86 -21.89 -1.84 -1.73
CA LEU A 86 -21.45 -2.51 -2.95
C LEU A 86 -21.74 -1.64 -4.18
N PRO A 87 -20.93 -1.73 -5.26
CA PRO A 87 -21.05 -0.85 -6.42
C PRO A 87 -22.48 -0.79 -7.01
N GLU A 88 -23.21 -1.90 -7.02
CA GLU A 88 -24.58 -1.96 -7.51
C GLU A 88 -25.63 -1.21 -6.65
N HIS A 89 -25.32 -0.92 -5.39
CA HIS A 89 -26.23 -0.27 -4.44
C HIS A 89 -25.73 1.10 -3.95
N TYR A 90 -24.47 1.45 -4.25
CA TYR A 90 -23.79 2.60 -3.68
C TYR A 90 -24.48 3.95 -3.99
N ASP A 91 -25.14 4.07 -5.14
CA ASP A 91 -25.91 5.27 -5.52
C ASP A 91 -27.20 5.48 -4.72
N SER A 92 -27.47 4.60 -3.73
CA SER A 92 -28.59 4.70 -2.81
C SER A 92 -28.20 4.67 -1.32
N SER A 93 -26.93 4.43 -1.00
CA SER A 93 -26.44 4.31 0.38
C SER A 93 -26.15 5.67 1.01
N PHE A 94 -26.37 5.78 2.32
CA PHE A 94 -25.91 6.92 3.12
C PHE A 94 -24.39 6.97 3.29
N GLY A 95 -23.66 5.92 2.89
CA GLY A 95 -22.21 5.95 2.73
C GLY A 95 -21.74 6.63 1.44
N ASN A 96 -22.66 7.09 0.58
CA ASN A 96 -22.31 7.90 -0.58
C ASN A 96 -22.53 9.38 -0.24
N PRO A 97 -21.47 10.22 -0.19
CA PRO A 97 -21.60 11.62 0.21
C PRO A 97 -22.61 12.42 -0.62
N GLU A 98 -22.75 12.13 -1.93
CA GLU A 98 -23.74 12.80 -2.79
C GLU A 98 -25.17 12.42 -2.41
N VAL A 99 -25.41 11.16 -2.06
CA VAL A 99 -26.73 10.69 -1.59
C VAL A 99 -27.04 11.30 -0.22
N ALA A 100 -26.06 11.31 0.68
CA ALA A 100 -26.19 11.88 2.02
C ALA A 100 -26.46 13.38 1.96
N VAL A 101 -25.71 14.15 1.17
CA VAL A 101 -25.93 15.61 0.98
C VAL A 101 -27.29 15.88 0.34
N LYS A 102 -27.68 15.11 -0.68
CA LYS A 102 -28.99 15.26 -1.33
C LYS A 102 -30.16 15.06 -0.37
N LYS A 103 -30.05 14.12 0.57
CA LYS A 103 -31.12 13.81 1.54
C LYS A 103 -31.07 14.67 2.80
N LEU A 104 -29.88 14.94 3.32
CA LEU A 104 -29.67 15.50 4.67
C LEU A 104 -29.18 16.96 4.65
N GLY A 105 -28.95 17.52 3.45
CA GLY A 105 -28.40 18.86 3.26
C GLY A 105 -26.88 18.91 3.25
N GLU A 106 -26.33 20.04 2.77
CA GLU A 106 -24.88 20.21 2.57
C GLU A 106 -24.08 20.10 3.87
N ASP A 107 -24.57 20.72 4.96
CA ASP A 107 -23.88 20.72 6.25
C ASP A 107 -23.92 19.33 6.91
N PHE A 108 -25.10 18.73 7.07
CA PHE A 108 -25.25 17.46 7.79
C PHE A 108 -24.92 16.23 6.96
N GLY A 109 -25.15 16.25 5.65
CA GLY A 109 -24.94 15.09 4.79
C GLY A 109 -23.50 14.58 4.81
N LYS A 110 -22.51 15.49 4.75
CA LYS A 110 -21.09 15.12 4.76
C LYS A 110 -20.68 14.47 6.08
N ILE A 111 -20.98 15.12 7.21
CA ILE A 111 -20.60 14.63 8.53
C ILE A 111 -21.35 13.36 8.94
N LEU A 112 -22.60 13.19 8.51
CA LEU A 112 -23.36 11.97 8.76
C LEU A 112 -22.94 10.81 7.84
N SER A 113 -22.54 11.08 6.59
CA SER A 113 -21.87 10.08 5.73
C SER A 113 -20.57 9.59 6.38
N SER A 114 -19.78 10.52 6.93
CA SER A 114 -18.53 10.21 7.65
C SER A 114 -18.76 9.43 8.95
N LEU A 115 -19.79 9.80 9.72
CA LEU A 115 -20.22 9.02 10.88
C LEU A 115 -20.57 7.59 10.46
N TYR A 116 -21.34 7.42 9.38
CA TYR A 116 -21.68 6.07 8.90
C TYR A 116 -20.43 5.28 8.49
N PHE A 117 -19.47 5.90 7.79
CA PHE A 117 -18.17 5.30 7.50
C PHE A 117 -17.47 4.81 8.78
N GLU A 118 -17.41 5.63 9.83
CA GLU A 118 -16.78 5.26 11.11
C GLU A 118 -17.49 4.11 11.82
N ILE A 119 -18.84 4.07 11.79
CA ILE A 119 -19.65 2.98 12.37
C ILE A 119 -19.37 1.65 11.68
N ARG A 120 -19.00 1.62 10.40
CA ARG A 120 -18.71 0.37 9.69
C ARG A 120 -17.46 -0.35 10.19
N SER A 121 -16.57 0.32 10.92
CA SER A 121 -15.45 -0.35 11.58
C SER A 121 -15.88 -1.31 12.71
N MET A 122 -17.15 -1.28 13.13
CA MET A 122 -17.73 -2.30 14.01
C MET A 122 -17.79 -3.70 13.39
N ILE A 123 -17.72 -3.83 12.05
CA ILE A 123 -17.70 -5.14 11.38
C ILE A 123 -16.53 -5.99 11.90
N PRO A 124 -15.24 -5.62 11.68
CA PRO A 124 -14.13 -6.42 12.18
C PRO A 124 -14.13 -6.55 13.71
N SER A 125 -14.55 -5.51 14.45
CA SER A 125 -14.65 -5.58 15.92
C SER A 125 -15.60 -6.67 16.42
N ALA A 126 -16.70 -6.94 15.70
CA ALA A 126 -17.65 -8.00 16.04
C ALA A 126 -17.06 -9.41 15.86
N PHE A 127 -16.12 -9.59 14.92
CA PHE A 127 -15.42 -10.88 14.72
C PHE A 127 -14.24 -11.04 15.69
N GLU A 128 -13.53 -9.95 15.99
CA GLU A 128 -12.41 -9.91 16.95
C GLU A 128 -12.86 -9.89 18.42
N HIS A 129 -14.17 -9.80 18.65
CA HIS A 129 -14.78 -9.63 19.99
C HIS A 129 -14.27 -8.39 20.72
N ASN A 130 -13.90 -7.35 19.95
CA ASN A 130 -13.44 -6.08 20.49
C ASN A 130 -14.63 -5.19 20.91
N LEU A 131 -15.17 -5.49 22.09
CA LEU A 131 -16.30 -4.75 22.66
C LEU A 131 -15.99 -3.27 22.91
N PHE A 132 -14.73 -2.91 23.17
CA PHE A 132 -14.33 -1.53 23.38
C PHE A 132 -14.58 -0.69 22.11
N ASP A 133 -14.09 -1.15 20.96
CA ASP A 133 -14.29 -0.47 19.68
C ASP A 133 -15.76 -0.35 19.30
N MET A 134 -16.56 -1.37 19.65
CA MET A 134 -17.99 -1.38 19.38
C MET A 134 -18.76 -0.40 20.28
N VAL A 135 -18.43 -0.33 21.58
CA VAL A 135 -19.16 0.52 22.53
C VAL A 135 -18.92 2.00 22.27
N ILE A 136 -17.67 2.41 21.99
CA ILE A 136 -17.37 3.83 21.76
C ILE A 136 -18.09 4.36 20.52
N ARG A 137 -18.28 3.51 19.50
CA ARG A 137 -19.00 3.85 18.26
C ARG A 137 -20.51 3.85 18.44
N ALA A 138 -21.04 2.90 19.21
CA ALA A 138 -22.45 2.91 19.59
C ALA A 138 -22.81 4.17 20.41
N GLU A 139 -21.94 4.56 21.35
CA GLU A 139 -22.12 5.78 22.15
C GLU A 139 -21.97 7.05 21.31
N LEU A 140 -21.01 7.12 20.38
CA LEU A 140 -20.90 8.22 19.41
C LEU A 140 -22.19 8.42 18.62
N PHE A 141 -22.74 7.32 18.08
CA PHE A 141 -24.01 7.36 17.34
C PHE A 141 -25.16 7.88 18.23
N LEU A 142 -25.22 7.43 19.49
CA LEU A 142 -26.24 7.88 20.44
C LEU A 142 -26.09 9.35 20.83
N GLU A 143 -24.86 9.85 20.96
CA GLU A 143 -24.62 11.26 21.28
C GLU A 143 -25.07 12.17 20.13
N VAL A 144 -24.73 11.79 18.89
CA VAL A 144 -25.21 12.49 17.68
C VAL A 144 -26.74 12.42 17.60
N TYR A 145 -27.34 11.24 17.73
CA TYR A 145 -28.80 11.09 17.73
C TYR A 145 -29.47 11.93 18.85
N GLY A 146 -28.87 11.94 20.06
CA GLY A 146 -29.35 12.70 21.20
C GLY A 146 -29.39 14.20 20.95
N ALA A 147 -28.41 14.75 20.23
CA ALA A 147 -28.41 16.15 19.82
C ALA A 147 -29.58 16.47 18.86
N PHE A 148 -29.84 15.59 17.89
CA PHE A 148 -31.01 15.72 16.99
C PHE A 148 -32.33 15.59 17.73
N SER A 149 -32.45 14.58 18.60
CA SER A 149 -33.64 14.35 19.43
C SER A 149 -33.94 15.56 20.30
N SER A 150 -32.94 16.10 20.98
CA SER A 150 -33.10 17.28 21.85
C SER A 150 -33.52 18.53 21.08
N ALA A 151 -32.93 18.76 19.90
CA ALA A 151 -33.32 19.89 19.06
C ALA A 151 -34.73 19.74 18.47
N SER A 152 -35.13 18.50 18.18
CA SER A 152 -36.45 18.18 17.61
C SER A 152 -37.61 18.50 18.55
N GLU A 153 -37.40 18.46 19.87
CA GLU A 153 -38.41 18.89 20.87
C GLU A 153 -38.81 20.36 20.69
N ALA A 154 -37.89 21.18 20.17
CA ALA A 154 -38.12 22.58 19.82
C ALA A 154 -38.50 22.79 18.34
N GLY A 155 -38.69 21.70 17.57
CA GLY A 155 -38.99 21.73 16.13
C GLY A 155 -37.84 22.25 15.28
N LYS A 156 -36.59 22.03 15.69
CA LYS A 156 -35.38 22.54 15.02
C LYS A 156 -34.33 21.45 14.82
N LEU A 157 -33.43 21.66 13.88
CA LEU A 157 -32.19 20.91 13.77
C LEU A 157 -31.19 21.37 14.85
N PRO A 158 -30.27 20.50 15.29
CA PRO A 158 -29.15 20.94 16.12
C PRO A 158 -28.29 21.94 15.34
N GLU A 159 -27.45 22.71 16.02
CA GLU A 159 -26.43 23.51 15.36
C GLU A 159 -25.36 22.58 14.76
N TYR A 160 -24.94 22.82 13.52
CA TYR A 160 -23.91 21.98 12.86
C TYR A 160 -22.64 21.84 13.71
N GLU A 161 -22.20 22.94 14.32
CA GLU A 161 -21.01 22.95 15.16
C GLU A 161 -21.13 22.02 16.37
N ALA A 162 -22.34 21.80 16.91
CA ALA A 162 -22.53 20.85 18.01
C ALA A 162 -22.23 19.42 17.56
N ILE A 163 -22.68 19.02 16.36
CA ILE A 163 -22.40 17.70 15.78
C ILE A 163 -20.92 17.56 15.43
N ARG A 164 -20.32 18.62 14.86
CA ARG A 164 -18.89 18.66 14.55
C ARG A 164 -18.03 18.49 15.81
N GLN A 165 -18.42 19.10 16.93
CA GLN A 165 -17.72 18.98 18.20
C GLN A 165 -17.83 17.58 18.80
N ILE A 166 -19.01 16.94 18.74
CA ILE A 166 -19.18 15.54 19.17
C ILE A 166 -18.17 14.63 18.43
N MET A 167 -18.10 14.75 17.10
CA MET A 167 -17.13 13.99 16.29
C MET A 167 -15.68 14.36 16.66
N TYR A 168 -15.36 15.66 16.78
CA TYR A 168 -14.02 16.12 17.14
C TYR A 168 -13.52 15.50 18.46
N TRP A 169 -14.34 15.56 19.51
CA TRP A 169 -13.96 15.06 20.83
C TRP A 169 -13.85 13.55 20.85
N PHE A 170 -14.71 12.82 20.13
CA PHE A 170 -14.54 11.38 19.95
C PHE A 170 -13.15 11.02 19.41
N TYR A 171 -12.69 11.69 18.35
CA TYR A 171 -11.37 11.42 17.77
C TYR A 171 -10.20 11.94 18.62
N SER A 172 -10.43 12.94 19.46
CA SER A 172 -9.41 13.49 20.38
C SER A 172 -9.26 12.64 21.64
N ASP A 173 -10.37 12.24 22.24
CA ASP A 173 -10.44 11.56 23.53
C ASP A 173 -9.88 10.14 23.41
N TYR A 174 -10.31 9.39 22.39
CA TYR A 174 -9.86 8.02 22.14
C TYR A 174 -8.58 7.91 21.31
N ALA A 175 -7.94 9.05 20.96
CA ALA A 175 -6.75 9.07 20.10
C ALA A 175 -5.61 8.18 20.64
N GLU A 176 -5.42 8.17 21.96
CA GLU A 176 -4.32 7.47 22.62
C GLU A 176 -4.58 5.96 22.70
N GLU A 177 -5.77 5.55 23.10
CA GLU A 177 -6.21 4.16 23.18
C GLU A 177 -6.14 3.48 21.81
N GLU A 178 -6.76 4.09 20.79
CA GLU A 178 -6.74 3.59 19.41
C GLU A 178 -5.29 3.50 18.90
N ARG A 179 -4.47 4.54 19.12
CA ARG A 179 -3.08 4.50 18.67
C ARG A 179 -2.25 3.43 19.38
N CYS A 180 -2.46 3.24 20.68
CA CYS A 180 -1.79 2.20 21.46
C CYS A 180 -2.14 0.80 20.96
N ILE A 181 -3.43 0.52 20.73
CA ILE A 181 -3.90 -0.78 20.22
C ILE A 181 -3.26 -1.07 18.87
N ARG A 182 -3.33 -0.13 17.92
CA ARG A 182 -2.78 -0.32 16.57
C ARG A 182 -1.28 -0.47 16.57
N PHE A 183 -0.57 0.31 17.37
CA PHE A 183 0.88 0.20 17.48
C PHE A 183 1.28 -1.17 18.07
N ALA A 184 0.55 -1.65 19.08
CA ALA A 184 0.75 -2.98 19.66
C ALA A 184 0.56 -4.10 18.64
N GLN A 185 -0.52 -4.07 17.85
CA GLN A 185 -0.80 -5.07 16.81
C GLN A 185 0.38 -5.21 15.83
N MET A 186 1.08 -4.12 15.54
CA MET A 186 2.24 -4.13 14.64
C MET A 186 3.52 -4.68 15.32
N VAL A 187 3.85 -4.27 16.54
CA VAL A 187 5.18 -4.56 17.15
C VAL A 187 5.17 -5.70 18.18
N ALA A 188 4.01 -5.99 18.77
CA ALA A 188 3.83 -6.90 19.88
C ALA A 188 3.02 -8.15 19.45
N PRO A 189 3.70 -9.24 19.04
CA PRO A 189 3.03 -10.41 18.48
C PRO A 189 2.34 -11.31 19.54
N GLU A 190 2.18 -10.89 20.80
CA GLU A 190 1.88 -11.83 21.91
C GLU A 190 0.41 -12.28 22.00
N SER A 191 -0.50 -11.75 21.17
CA SER A 191 -1.85 -12.29 20.93
C SER A 191 -2.34 -11.69 19.60
N ASP A 192 -2.52 -12.53 18.58
CA ASP A 192 -2.68 -12.06 17.19
C ASP A 192 -3.82 -12.83 16.54
N PHE A 193 -4.95 -12.14 16.39
CA PHE A 193 -6.20 -12.69 15.89
C PHE A 193 -6.04 -13.43 14.55
N ALA A 194 -5.34 -12.81 13.59
CA ALA A 194 -5.14 -13.40 12.27
C ALA A 194 -4.20 -14.61 12.34
N ARG A 195 -3.09 -14.49 13.09
CA ARG A 195 -2.15 -15.60 13.24
C ARG A 195 -2.81 -16.81 13.89
N ASP A 196 -3.67 -16.61 14.89
CA ASP A 196 -4.34 -17.71 15.57
C ASP A 196 -5.28 -18.45 14.58
N ILE A 197 -6.05 -17.72 13.76
CA ILE A 197 -6.85 -18.33 12.68
C ILE A 197 -5.98 -19.16 11.73
N ILE A 198 -4.87 -18.60 11.24
CA ILE A 198 -3.99 -19.25 10.26
C ILE A 198 -3.34 -20.52 10.84
N MET A 199 -2.87 -20.44 12.08
CA MET A 199 -2.13 -21.52 12.71
C MET A 199 -3.06 -22.66 13.16
N GLU A 200 -4.27 -22.33 13.63
CA GLU A 200 -5.18 -23.29 14.27
C GLU A 200 -6.25 -23.87 13.32
N SER A 201 -6.59 -23.17 12.24
CA SER A 201 -7.60 -23.65 11.28
C SER A 201 -7.07 -24.73 10.33
N ASP A 202 -7.98 -25.58 9.86
CA ASP A 202 -7.78 -26.42 8.67
C ASP A 202 -7.96 -25.55 7.42
N LEU A 203 -6.84 -25.20 6.77
CA LEU A 203 -6.85 -24.33 5.59
C LEU A 203 -7.40 -25.00 4.33
N THR A 204 -7.74 -26.30 4.37
CA THR A 204 -8.45 -26.97 3.28
C THR A 204 -9.97 -26.72 3.33
N ASP A 205 -10.49 -26.28 4.47
CA ASP A 205 -11.87 -25.85 4.64
C ASP A 205 -11.98 -24.33 4.56
N LEU A 206 -12.32 -23.82 3.37
CA LEU A 206 -12.34 -22.38 3.06
C LEU A 206 -13.24 -21.53 3.94
N ARG A 207 -14.11 -22.14 4.76
CA ARG A 207 -14.90 -21.42 5.76
C ARG A 207 -14.04 -20.61 6.72
N TYR A 208 -12.77 -20.97 6.91
CA TYR A 208 -11.85 -20.19 7.75
C TYR A 208 -11.69 -18.73 7.28
N LEU A 209 -11.84 -18.44 5.97
CA LEU A 209 -11.70 -17.09 5.43
C LEU A 209 -12.73 -16.12 6.03
N TYR A 210 -13.93 -16.61 6.33
CA TYR A 210 -14.97 -15.80 6.95
C TYR A 210 -14.70 -15.51 8.44
N LYS A 211 -13.77 -16.23 9.09
CA LYS A 211 -13.39 -15.95 10.48
C LYS A 211 -12.69 -14.61 10.63
N PHE A 212 -12.03 -14.13 9.57
CA PHE A 212 -11.32 -12.85 9.60
C PHE A 212 -12.25 -11.65 9.68
N GLY A 213 -13.56 -11.77 9.42
CA GLY A 213 -14.46 -10.62 9.41
C GLY A 213 -14.17 -9.60 8.30
N GLU A 214 -13.55 -10.05 7.22
CA GLU A 214 -13.30 -9.26 6.00
C GLU A 214 -14.34 -9.58 4.92
N TYR A 215 -14.46 -8.73 3.90
CA TYR A 215 -15.28 -9.02 2.73
C TYR A 215 -14.58 -10.06 1.84
N ILE A 216 -15.31 -11.12 1.48
CA ILE A 216 -14.77 -12.26 0.74
C ILE A 216 -15.46 -12.36 -0.62
N THR A 217 -14.65 -12.44 -1.67
CA THR A 217 -15.07 -12.62 -3.06
C THR A 217 -14.50 -13.91 -3.65
N ASP A 218 -14.74 -14.11 -4.94
CA ASP A 218 -14.12 -15.18 -5.71
C ASP A 218 -12.58 -15.09 -5.74
N ASN A 219 -11.98 -13.91 -5.57
CA ASN A 219 -10.53 -13.75 -5.57
C ASN A 219 -9.89 -14.50 -4.39
N GLU A 220 -10.35 -14.25 -3.17
CA GLU A 220 -9.83 -14.88 -1.96
C GLU A 220 -10.11 -16.39 -1.97
N LEU A 221 -11.35 -16.79 -2.32
CA LEU A 221 -11.78 -18.18 -2.35
C LEU A 221 -10.98 -19.01 -3.36
N LYS A 222 -10.92 -18.59 -4.62
CA LYS A 222 -10.25 -19.35 -5.68
C LYS A 222 -8.73 -19.32 -5.54
N THR A 223 -8.17 -18.27 -4.92
CA THR A 223 -6.74 -18.26 -4.55
C THR A 223 -6.45 -19.35 -3.53
N ALA A 224 -7.22 -19.40 -2.43
CA ALA A 224 -7.06 -20.45 -1.42
C ALA A 224 -7.30 -21.86 -1.99
N GLU A 225 -8.31 -22.04 -2.86
CA GLU A 225 -8.53 -23.30 -3.59
C GLU A 225 -7.32 -23.70 -4.42
N HIS A 226 -6.75 -22.76 -5.18
CA HIS A 226 -5.57 -23.03 -6.00
C HIS A 226 -4.37 -23.43 -5.14
N LEU A 227 -4.09 -22.72 -4.04
CA LEU A 227 -3.02 -23.08 -3.11
C LEU A 227 -3.23 -24.44 -2.42
N ASN A 228 -4.48 -24.87 -2.27
CA ASN A 228 -4.81 -26.23 -1.80
C ASN A 228 -4.52 -27.32 -2.85
N THR A 229 -4.40 -26.97 -4.14
CA THR A 229 -3.95 -27.91 -5.18
C THR A 229 -2.43 -28.10 -5.22
N LEU A 230 -1.66 -27.15 -4.65
CA LEU A 230 -0.21 -27.22 -4.62
C LEU A 230 0.29 -28.21 -3.55
N SER A 231 1.36 -28.91 -3.89
CA SER A 231 2.08 -29.77 -2.96
C SER A 231 2.72 -28.95 -1.83
N GLN A 232 3.04 -29.62 -0.71
CA GLN A 232 3.73 -28.93 0.39
C GLN A 232 5.13 -28.45 -0.03
N GLU A 233 5.80 -29.14 -0.96
CA GLU A 233 7.09 -28.72 -1.49
C GLU A 233 7.00 -27.39 -2.25
N GLU A 234 5.93 -27.21 -3.05
CA GLU A 234 5.68 -25.96 -3.77
C GLU A 234 5.37 -24.82 -2.80
N ILE A 235 4.51 -25.04 -1.80
CA ILE A 235 4.22 -24.04 -0.75
C ILE A 235 5.49 -23.67 0.02
N ASP A 236 6.30 -24.67 0.37
CA ASP A 236 7.56 -24.45 1.08
C ASP A 236 8.53 -23.61 0.24
N LYS A 237 8.63 -23.87 -1.07
CA LYS A 237 9.46 -23.07 -1.98
C LYS A 237 9.00 -21.61 -2.00
N LEU A 238 7.70 -21.35 -2.16
CA LEU A 238 7.14 -20.00 -2.21
C LEU A 238 7.40 -19.21 -0.92
N ALA A 239 7.05 -19.79 0.22
CA ALA A 239 7.25 -19.16 1.51
C ALA A 239 8.74 -18.95 1.81
N THR A 240 9.61 -19.89 1.42
CA THR A 240 11.06 -19.78 1.63
C THR A 240 11.66 -18.65 0.80
N THR A 241 11.30 -18.53 -0.48
CA THR A 241 11.74 -17.40 -1.32
C THR A 241 11.38 -16.07 -0.68
N TYR A 242 10.14 -15.92 -0.22
CA TYR A 242 9.67 -14.73 0.47
C TYR A 242 10.41 -14.43 1.79
N THR A 243 10.56 -15.42 2.68
CA THR A 243 11.21 -15.19 3.99
C THR A 243 12.73 -15.09 3.92
N GLU A 244 13.38 -15.79 2.97
CA GLU A 244 14.81 -15.65 2.74
C GLU A 244 15.15 -14.32 2.07
N GLY A 245 14.28 -13.80 1.19
CA GLY A 245 14.37 -12.41 0.73
C GLY A 245 14.54 -11.48 1.92
N TYR A 246 13.65 -11.58 2.91
CA TYR A 246 13.74 -10.76 4.14
C TYR A 246 15.06 -10.89 4.87
N ARG A 247 15.57 -12.11 5.07
CA ARG A 247 16.87 -12.32 5.73
C ARG A 247 18.04 -11.78 4.90
N ILE A 248 17.99 -11.94 3.58
CA ILE A 248 19.02 -11.48 2.64
C ILE A 248 19.05 -9.96 2.59
N GLY A 249 17.90 -9.28 2.57
CA GLY A 249 17.81 -7.82 2.59
C GLY A 249 18.51 -7.20 3.82
N PHE A 250 18.40 -7.82 5.00
CA PHE A 250 19.20 -7.43 6.17
C PHE A 250 20.71 -7.59 5.92
N ALA A 251 21.14 -8.74 5.39
CA ALA A 251 22.54 -9.02 5.14
C ALA A 251 23.16 -8.07 4.09
N MET A 252 22.44 -7.82 2.98
CA MET A 252 22.89 -6.97 1.88
C MET A 252 23.02 -5.50 2.28
N THR A 253 22.11 -5.02 3.12
CA THR A 253 22.16 -3.64 3.63
C THR A 253 23.07 -3.47 4.86
N GLY A 254 23.83 -4.51 5.23
CA GLY A 254 24.75 -4.49 6.38
C GLY A 254 24.05 -4.37 7.74
N LYS A 255 22.75 -4.70 7.80
CA LYS A 255 21.93 -4.59 9.01
C LYS A 255 21.96 -5.90 9.79
N ASP A 256 22.22 -5.81 11.09
CA ASP A 256 22.22 -6.97 11.97
C ASP A 256 20.77 -7.43 12.27
N ILE A 257 20.35 -8.54 11.67
CA ILE A 257 19.02 -9.11 11.93
C ILE A 257 18.89 -9.67 13.36
N SER A 258 19.99 -10.03 14.03
CA SER A 258 19.97 -10.70 15.33
C SER A 258 19.46 -9.81 16.47
N ILE A 259 19.57 -8.48 16.31
CA ILE A 259 19.00 -7.50 17.24
C ILE A 259 17.48 -7.34 17.09
N LYS A 260 16.88 -7.92 16.05
CA LYS A 260 15.43 -7.89 15.81
C LYS A 260 14.76 -9.17 16.33
N LYS A 261 13.46 -9.06 16.61
CA LYS A 261 12.63 -10.12 17.23
C LYS A 261 11.25 -10.25 16.62
N THR A 262 10.77 -9.28 15.86
CA THR A 262 9.44 -9.31 15.23
C THR A 262 9.52 -8.90 13.77
N ALA A 263 8.86 -9.62 12.87
CA ALA A 263 8.57 -9.20 11.49
C ALA A 263 7.05 -9.09 11.32
N ALA A 264 6.57 -8.07 10.61
CA ALA A 264 5.14 -7.94 10.33
C ALA A 264 4.80 -8.55 8.97
N ILE A 265 3.91 -9.53 8.92
CA ILE A 265 3.37 -10.07 7.67
C ILE A 265 2.17 -9.22 7.25
N VAL A 266 2.20 -8.72 6.02
CA VAL A 266 1.15 -7.92 5.38
C VAL A 266 0.74 -8.66 4.11
N TYR A 267 -0.54 -8.97 3.94
CA TYR A 267 -1.01 -9.78 2.81
C TYR A 267 -2.53 -9.67 2.58
N GLU A 268 -3.02 -10.02 1.40
CA GLU A 268 -4.45 -10.19 1.17
C GLU A 268 -4.92 -11.62 1.44
N LEU A 269 -6.17 -11.77 1.91
CA LEU A 269 -6.72 -13.10 2.23
C LEU A 269 -6.72 -14.04 1.00
N GLY A 270 -6.62 -15.34 1.26
CA GLY A 270 -6.48 -16.39 0.24
C GLY A 270 -5.07 -16.97 0.15
N PHE A 271 -4.07 -16.31 0.73
CA PHE A 271 -2.65 -16.74 0.72
C PHE A 271 -2.19 -17.45 2.02
N GLU A 272 -3.11 -17.86 2.87
CA GLU A 272 -2.83 -18.31 4.24
C GLU A 272 -1.96 -19.56 4.32
N ARG A 273 -1.99 -20.45 3.31
CA ARG A 273 -1.04 -21.60 3.26
C ARG A 273 0.41 -21.14 3.17
N ILE A 274 0.68 -20.10 2.37
CA ILE A 274 2.02 -19.51 2.26
C ILE A 274 2.36 -18.80 3.58
N VAL A 275 1.44 -18.00 4.13
CA VAL A 275 1.64 -17.28 5.39
C VAL A 275 1.91 -18.22 6.56
N LYS A 276 1.18 -19.34 6.68
CA LYS A 276 1.39 -20.36 7.72
C LYS A 276 2.82 -20.91 7.70
N LYS A 277 3.34 -21.18 6.50
CA LYS A 277 4.73 -21.59 6.33
C LYS A 277 5.70 -20.45 6.60
N ALA A 278 5.40 -19.22 6.17
CA ALA A 278 6.24 -18.05 6.43
C ALA A 278 6.39 -17.75 7.93
N VAL A 279 5.33 -17.90 8.73
CA VAL A 279 5.39 -17.79 10.21
C VAL A 279 6.40 -18.80 10.79
N SER A 280 6.42 -20.02 10.23
CA SER A 280 7.38 -21.06 10.65
C SER A 280 8.82 -20.70 10.23
N ASN A 281 9.01 -20.21 9.01
CA ASN A 281 10.32 -19.77 8.51
C ASN A 281 10.87 -18.58 9.31
N PHE A 282 10.06 -17.57 9.61
CA PHE A 282 10.50 -16.44 10.44
C PHE A 282 10.92 -16.88 11.83
N LYS A 283 10.22 -17.86 12.42
CA LYS A 283 10.60 -18.47 13.69
C LYS A 283 11.98 -19.14 13.60
N GLU A 284 12.28 -19.83 12.50
CA GLU A 284 13.61 -20.42 12.25
C GLU A 284 14.71 -19.36 12.09
N ILE A 285 14.38 -18.20 11.50
CA ILE A 285 15.26 -17.01 11.41
C ILE A 285 15.44 -16.32 12.78
N GLY A 286 14.62 -16.67 13.79
CA GLY A 286 14.69 -16.11 15.14
C GLY A 286 13.75 -14.91 15.37
N LEU A 287 12.72 -14.76 14.53
CA LEU A 287 11.71 -13.71 14.59
C LEU A 287 10.33 -14.29 14.89
N LYS A 288 9.53 -13.56 15.67
CA LYS A 288 8.09 -13.75 15.79
C LYS A 288 7.39 -13.00 14.64
N SER A 289 6.19 -13.42 14.28
CA SER A 289 5.38 -12.76 13.25
C SER A 289 4.19 -12.03 13.87
N SER A 290 4.04 -10.75 13.57
CA SER A 290 2.80 -10.00 13.75
C SER A 290 2.03 -9.94 12.42
N ILE A 291 0.71 -10.02 12.49
CA ILE A 291 -0.21 -10.06 11.35
C ILE A 291 -1.40 -9.15 11.70
N TYR A 292 -1.19 -7.84 11.54
CA TYR A 292 -2.17 -6.84 11.95
C TYR A 292 -3.10 -6.46 10.79
N ARG A 293 -4.34 -6.10 11.11
CA ARG A 293 -5.36 -5.75 10.11
C ARG A 293 -5.12 -4.36 9.52
N ALA A 294 -5.45 -4.20 8.24
CA ALA A 294 -5.66 -2.88 7.66
C ALA A 294 -6.80 -2.12 8.38
N ASN A 295 -6.59 -0.84 8.67
CA ASN A 295 -7.58 -0.04 9.40
C ASN A 295 -8.49 0.73 8.44
N MET A 296 -9.80 0.69 8.70
CA MET A 296 -10.84 1.45 8.01
C MET A 296 -11.58 2.32 9.03
N SER A 297 -10.97 3.43 9.41
CA SER A 297 -11.50 4.38 10.39
C SER A 297 -10.85 5.75 10.22
N VAL A 298 -11.57 6.81 10.57
CA VAL A 298 -11.09 8.19 10.49
C VAL A 298 -10.08 8.53 11.60
N PHE A 299 -9.82 7.61 12.54
CA PHE A 299 -8.63 7.67 13.40
C PHE A 299 -7.33 7.60 12.60
N THR A 300 -7.35 6.99 11.41
CA THR A 300 -6.20 6.93 10.52
C THR A 300 -6.13 8.21 9.68
N MET A 301 -5.30 9.16 10.10
CA MET A 301 -4.84 10.23 9.21
C MET A 301 -4.19 9.60 7.97
N LEU A 302 -4.23 10.29 6.81
CA LEU A 302 -3.48 9.97 5.58
C LEU A 302 -4.20 9.11 4.53
N GLY A 303 -5.54 9.06 4.56
CA GLY A 303 -6.35 8.40 3.54
C GLY A 303 -6.70 6.97 3.88
N SER A 304 -7.99 6.70 4.10
CA SER A 304 -8.54 5.35 4.29
C SER A 304 -8.36 4.42 3.09
N ALA A 305 -8.03 4.97 1.91
CA ALA A 305 -7.75 4.21 0.70
C ALA A 305 -6.47 3.37 0.76
N ARG A 306 -5.54 3.65 1.68
CA ARG A 306 -4.30 2.85 1.84
C ARG A 306 -4.44 1.83 2.96
N ARG A 307 -4.65 0.57 2.59
CA ARG A 307 -4.77 -0.56 3.52
C ARG A 307 -3.39 -1.11 3.89
N SER A 308 -2.87 -0.72 5.07
CA SER A 308 -1.62 -1.28 5.61
C SER A 308 -1.95 -2.37 6.64
N GLY A 309 -1.62 -3.62 6.32
CA GLY A 309 -1.95 -4.79 7.14
C GLY A 309 -2.63 -5.87 6.30
N TYR A 310 -3.16 -6.92 6.92
CA TYR A 310 -3.98 -7.88 6.19
C TYR A 310 -5.38 -7.34 5.89
N THR A 311 -5.95 -7.76 4.76
CA THR A 311 -7.32 -7.40 4.35
C THR A 311 -7.88 -8.46 3.40
N GLY A 312 -9.20 -8.60 3.32
CA GLY A 312 -9.87 -9.29 2.22
C GLY A 312 -10.11 -8.34 1.05
N ALA A 313 -11.11 -8.65 0.23
CA ALA A 313 -11.47 -7.80 -0.90
C ALA A 313 -11.93 -6.41 -0.44
N VAL A 314 -11.61 -5.38 -1.25
CA VAL A 314 -12.19 -4.05 -1.09
C VAL A 314 -13.64 -4.08 -1.59
N PRO A 315 -14.67 -3.92 -0.73
CA PRO A 315 -16.07 -4.06 -1.14
C PRO A 315 -16.47 -3.04 -2.22
N ASN A 316 -15.94 -1.83 -2.11
CA ASN A 316 -16.14 -0.76 -3.08
C ASN A 316 -14.99 0.25 -3.02
N LYS A 317 -14.12 0.26 -4.04
CA LYS A 317 -12.97 1.18 -4.12
C LYS A 317 -13.41 2.66 -4.23
N GLN A 318 -14.61 2.95 -4.75
CA GLN A 318 -15.17 4.31 -4.77
C GLN A 318 -15.60 4.78 -3.37
N PHE A 319 -16.12 3.88 -2.53
CA PHE A 319 -16.44 4.20 -1.14
C PHE A 319 -15.17 4.59 -0.36
N ASP A 320 -14.09 3.81 -0.48
CA ASP A 320 -12.81 4.13 0.16
C ASP A 320 -12.23 5.47 -0.38
N TYR A 321 -12.41 5.75 -1.69
CA TYR A 321 -11.99 7.03 -2.29
C TYR A 321 -12.82 8.23 -1.79
N ASP A 322 -14.13 8.08 -1.67
CA ASP A 322 -15.05 9.15 -1.26
C ASP A 322 -14.86 9.57 0.21
N HIS A 323 -14.32 8.67 1.04
CA HIS A 323 -14.10 8.86 2.48
C HIS A 323 -12.63 9.09 2.88
N LYS A 324 -11.71 9.21 1.91
CA LYS A 324 -10.27 9.31 2.19
C LYS A 324 -9.86 10.56 2.98
N ASP A 325 -10.61 11.65 2.84
CA ASP A 325 -10.28 12.96 3.42
C ASP A 325 -11.26 13.36 4.55
N ASP A 326 -12.04 12.43 5.09
CA ASP A 326 -13.11 12.69 6.06
C ASP A 326 -12.63 13.39 7.34
N ASP A 327 -11.39 13.18 7.77
CA ASP A 327 -10.82 13.87 8.93
C ASP A 327 -10.75 15.40 8.72
N ALA A 328 -10.77 15.89 7.48
CA ALA A 328 -10.82 17.32 7.17
C ALA A 328 -12.08 18.02 7.71
N LEU A 329 -13.14 17.29 8.08
CA LEU A 329 -14.33 17.87 8.73
C LEU A 329 -14.01 18.53 10.08
N TYR A 330 -12.95 18.07 10.75
CA TYR A 330 -12.61 18.50 12.10
C TYR A 330 -11.10 18.62 12.36
N LEU A 331 -10.26 18.45 11.33
CA LEU A 331 -8.81 18.58 11.43
C LEU A 331 -8.38 20.02 11.70
N ASP A 332 -7.72 20.21 12.84
CA ASP A 332 -7.01 21.44 13.22
C ASP A 332 -5.65 21.12 13.88
N GLY A 333 -4.89 22.17 14.22
CA GLY A 333 -3.57 22.00 14.84
C GLY A 333 -3.61 21.37 16.24
N ALA A 334 -4.71 21.49 16.98
CA ALA A 334 -4.85 20.87 18.30
C ALA A 334 -5.04 19.36 18.17
N LEU A 335 -5.88 18.91 17.24
CA LEU A 335 -6.08 17.49 16.96
C LEU A 335 -4.80 16.84 16.40
N VAL A 336 -4.07 17.54 15.53
CA VAL A 336 -2.73 17.10 15.07
C VAL A 336 -1.80 16.90 16.26
N THR A 337 -1.76 17.86 17.19
CA THR A 337 -0.92 17.76 18.39
C THR A 337 -1.33 16.56 19.25
N ARG A 338 -2.63 16.38 19.50
CA ARG A 338 -3.17 15.24 20.27
C ARG A 338 -2.81 13.90 19.62
N ARG A 339 -2.88 13.78 18.30
CA ARG A 339 -2.49 12.55 17.56
C ARG A 339 -0.98 12.28 17.64
N LEU A 340 -0.13 13.32 17.64
CA LEU A 340 1.31 13.17 17.85
C LEU A 340 1.64 12.75 19.29
N GLU A 341 0.92 13.29 20.28
CA GLU A 341 1.02 12.86 21.68
C GLU A 341 0.63 11.39 21.85
N ALA A 342 -0.50 10.98 21.26
CA ALA A 342 -0.95 9.59 21.23
C ALA A 342 0.10 8.66 20.60
N MET A 343 0.75 9.11 19.51
CA MET A 343 1.86 8.35 18.90
C MET A 343 3.05 8.21 19.87
N ARG A 344 3.46 9.27 20.56
CA ARG A 344 4.52 9.20 21.58
C ARG A 344 4.15 8.28 22.74
N ALA A 345 2.90 8.36 23.22
CA ALA A 345 2.40 7.50 24.29
C ALA A 345 2.45 6.01 23.90
N ALA A 346 1.98 5.68 22.70
CA ALA A 346 2.07 4.31 22.16
C ALA A 346 3.53 3.85 22.00
N GLY A 347 4.39 4.72 21.46
CA GLY A 347 5.83 4.46 21.34
C GLY A 347 6.48 4.18 22.68
N GLU A 348 6.17 4.94 23.73
CA GLU A 348 6.72 4.66 25.07
C GLU A 348 6.14 3.40 25.71
N LYS A 349 4.83 3.17 25.57
CA LYS A 349 4.17 1.98 26.11
C LYS A 349 4.79 0.68 25.55
N TYR A 350 5.12 0.68 24.26
CA TYR A 350 5.67 -0.48 23.54
C TYR A 350 7.13 -0.28 23.10
N LYS A 351 7.89 0.53 23.83
CA LYS A 351 9.27 0.90 23.46
C LYS A 351 10.17 -0.31 23.24
N LYS A 352 10.00 -1.34 24.06
CA LYS A 352 10.86 -2.55 24.02
C LYS A 352 10.58 -3.35 22.76
N GLU A 353 9.30 -3.54 22.44
CA GLU A 353 8.80 -4.28 21.29
C GLU A 353 9.11 -3.52 19.99
N ALA A 354 8.90 -2.20 19.97
CA ALA A 354 9.20 -1.33 18.83
C ALA A 354 10.69 -1.34 18.44
N LYS A 355 11.59 -1.30 19.44
CA LYS A 355 13.04 -1.30 19.19
C LYS A 355 13.52 -2.55 18.44
N VAL A 356 12.89 -3.69 18.71
CA VAL A 356 13.22 -4.99 18.12
C VAL A 356 12.36 -5.34 16.90
N PHE A 357 11.52 -4.41 16.44
CA PHE A 357 10.74 -4.56 15.21
C PHE A 357 11.67 -4.51 13.99
N GLY A 358 11.61 -5.55 13.16
CA GLY A 358 12.46 -5.74 12.00
C GLY A 358 11.92 -5.13 10.70
N GLY A 359 10.64 -4.75 10.67
CA GLY A 359 9.97 -4.22 9.49
C GLY A 359 8.92 -5.17 8.89
N PRO A 360 8.28 -4.74 7.79
CA PRO A 360 7.22 -5.51 7.13
C PRO A 360 7.80 -6.51 6.12
N ALA A 361 7.10 -7.63 5.97
CA ALA A 361 7.25 -8.60 4.90
C ALA A 361 5.89 -8.68 4.20
N VAL A 362 5.83 -8.21 2.96
CA VAL A 362 4.60 -7.91 2.23
C VAL A 362 4.38 -8.95 1.13
N ILE A 363 3.17 -9.49 1.06
CA ILE A 363 2.64 -10.23 -0.09
C ILE A 363 1.60 -9.33 -0.75
N GLU A 364 1.96 -8.75 -1.90
CA GLU A 364 1.08 -7.92 -2.72
C GLU A 364 0.31 -8.79 -3.72
N THR A 365 -0.85 -8.31 -4.14
CA THR A 365 -1.65 -8.95 -5.20
C THR A 365 -1.74 -8.08 -6.44
N PHE A 366 -2.02 -8.70 -7.58
CA PHE A 366 -2.28 -7.98 -8.83
C PHE A 366 -3.19 -8.77 -9.76
N GLY A 367 -3.61 -8.15 -10.87
CA GLY A 367 -4.51 -8.79 -11.84
C GLY A 367 -5.96 -8.33 -11.76
N GLU A 368 -6.32 -7.63 -10.69
CA GLU A 368 -7.62 -6.97 -10.55
C GLU A 368 -7.85 -5.95 -11.67
N LYS A 369 -9.12 -5.61 -11.91
CA LYS A 369 -9.43 -4.52 -12.84
C LYS A 369 -8.91 -3.19 -12.29
N PRO A 370 -8.23 -2.39 -13.13
CA PRO A 370 -7.86 -1.03 -12.75
C PRO A 370 -9.09 -0.24 -12.29
N PHE A 371 -8.93 0.47 -11.17
CA PHE A 371 -9.96 1.34 -10.63
C PHE A 371 -9.65 2.79 -10.98
N ALA A 372 -10.57 3.44 -11.68
CA ALA A 372 -10.52 4.88 -11.94
C ALA A 372 -11.56 5.56 -11.03
N PRO A 373 -11.13 6.30 -9.99
CA PRO A 373 -12.08 6.97 -9.11
C PRO A 373 -12.82 8.09 -9.84
N VAL A 374 -14.10 8.27 -9.50
CA VAL A 374 -14.92 9.40 -9.94
C VAL A 374 -14.89 10.47 -8.85
N PRO A 375 -14.26 11.64 -9.07
CA PRO A 375 -14.27 12.70 -8.07
C PRO A 375 -15.68 13.23 -7.83
N LYS A 376 -16.14 13.17 -6.58
CA LYS A 376 -17.44 13.73 -6.16
C LYS A 376 -17.25 15.09 -5.51
N LYS A 377 -18.11 16.03 -5.88
CA LYS A 377 -18.12 17.39 -5.31
C LYS A 377 -18.51 17.37 -3.82
N ASP A 378 -19.40 16.47 -3.46
CA ASP A 378 -19.96 16.38 -2.12
C ASP A 378 -19.11 15.53 -1.16
N ALA A 379 -18.08 14.84 -1.66
CA ALA A 379 -17.05 14.24 -0.81
C ALA A 379 -16.27 15.33 -0.06
N VAL A 380 -15.70 14.96 1.09
CA VAL A 380 -14.86 15.85 1.88
C VAL A 380 -13.51 16.02 1.18
N HIS A 381 -12.93 17.23 1.22
CA HIS A 381 -11.61 17.54 0.67
C HIS A 381 -10.84 18.44 1.62
N TYR A 382 -9.53 18.24 1.73
CA TYR A 382 -8.69 19.14 2.53
C TYR A 382 -8.61 20.55 1.94
N SER A 383 -8.74 21.55 2.82
CA SER A 383 -8.30 22.93 2.52
C SER A 383 -6.77 23.01 2.41
N ASP A 384 -6.24 24.07 1.78
CA ASP A 384 -4.78 24.27 1.67
C ASP A 384 -4.09 24.36 3.03
N THR A 385 -4.75 24.95 4.03
CA THR A 385 -4.28 24.96 5.42
C THR A 385 -4.17 23.55 6.01
N GLN A 386 -5.17 22.70 5.76
CA GLN A 386 -5.18 21.32 6.24
C GLN A 386 -4.16 20.45 5.52
N LYS A 387 -3.94 20.64 4.22
CA LYS A 387 -2.86 19.97 3.47
C LYS A 387 -1.50 20.25 4.10
N LYS A 388 -1.26 21.49 4.52
CA LYS A 388 -0.04 21.86 5.24
C LYS A 388 0.05 21.16 6.60
N LEU A 389 -1.02 21.18 7.40
CA LEU A 389 -1.07 20.46 8.68
C LEU A 389 -0.79 18.96 8.51
N LEU A 390 -1.34 18.34 7.47
CA LEU A 390 -1.12 16.93 7.16
C LEU A 390 0.33 16.65 6.79
N SER A 391 0.95 17.52 5.99
CA SER A 391 2.37 17.43 5.63
C SER A 391 3.26 17.54 6.87
N ASP A 392 3.00 18.53 7.74
CA ASP A 392 3.73 18.72 8.99
C ASP A 392 3.54 17.52 9.92
N TYR A 393 2.31 16.99 10.03
CA TYR A 393 2.00 15.77 10.77
C TYR A 393 2.79 14.56 10.24
N LYS A 394 2.84 14.33 8.91
CA LYS A 394 3.61 13.22 8.30
C LYS A 394 5.06 13.25 8.75
N ILE A 395 5.70 14.41 8.68
CA ILE A 395 7.10 14.61 9.04
C ILE A 395 7.28 14.34 10.54
N GLN A 396 6.50 14.99 11.40
CA GLN A 396 6.62 14.82 12.85
C GLN A 396 6.31 13.40 13.31
N ASN A 397 5.27 12.78 12.76
CA ASN A 397 4.90 11.40 13.07
C ASN A 397 6.01 10.42 12.64
N SER A 398 6.62 10.63 11.47
CA SER A 398 7.76 9.82 11.01
C SER A 398 8.98 9.96 11.95
N LEU A 399 9.29 11.19 12.38
CA LEU A 399 10.36 11.44 13.35
C LEU A 399 10.09 10.72 14.68
N ILE A 400 8.88 10.84 15.22
CA ILE A 400 8.46 10.15 16.46
C ILE A 400 8.57 8.63 16.27
N MET A 401 8.02 8.09 15.18
CA MET A 401 8.10 6.66 14.87
C MET A 401 9.56 6.18 14.87
N ASN A 402 10.47 6.94 14.28
CA ASN A 402 11.89 6.60 14.20
C ASN A 402 12.62 6.65 15.57
N GLU A 403 12.11 7.40 16.55
CA GLU A 403 12.62 7.38 17.94
C GLU A 403 12.44 5.98 18.59
N TYR A 404 11.42 5.22 18.18
CA TYR A 404 11.07 3.91 18.76
C TYR A 404 11.39 2.74 17.82
N ILE A 405 11.08 2.88 16.52
CA ILE A 405 11.35 1.91 15.46
C ILE A 405 12.50 2.43 14.62
N ILE A 406 13.71 1.95 14.92
CA ILE A 406 14.94 2.51 14.36
C ILE A 406 15.06 2.17 12.88
N GLY A 407 14.80 3.15 12.00
CA GLY A 407 14.74 2.99 10.54
C GLY A 407 15.99 2.35 9.93
N LYS A 408 17.16 2.86 10.32
CA LYS A 408 18.47 2.35 9.85
C LYS A 408 18.78 0.90 10.25
N GLU A 409 18.04 0.33 11.20
CA GLU A 409 18.23 -1.04 11.69
C GLU A 409 17.21 -2.04 11.15
N ARG A 410 16.20 -1.60 10.38
CA ARG A 410 15.14 -2.46 9.84
C ARG A 410 15.29 -2.69 8.34
N SER A 411 14.66 -3.75 7.85
CA SER A 411 14.54 -4.05 6.41
C SER A 411 13.08 -4.35 6.08
N PHE A 412 12.80 -4.64 4.82
CA PHE A 412 11.50 -5.15 4.39
C PHE A 412 11.69 -6.21 3.31
N THR A 413 10.59 -6.86 2.95
CA THR A 413 10.49 -7.61 1.69
C THR A 413 9.12 -7.42 1.10
N ILE A 414 9.04 -7.42 -0.23
CA ILE A 414 7.79 -7.46 -0.97
C ILE A 414 7.86 -8.53 -2.06
N ILE A 415 6.79 -9.29 -2.22
CA ILE A 415 6.59 -10.28 -3.28
C ILE A 415 5.17 -10.14 -3.80
N ALA A 416 4.96 -10.26 -5.10
CA ALA A 416 3.63 -10.14 -5.70
C ALA A 416 3.12 -11.46 -6.31
N PHE A 417 1.81 -11.70 -6.19
CA PHE A 417 1.11 -12.82 -6.82
C PHE A 417 -0.17 -12.37 -7.53
N PRO A 418 -0.56 -13.02 -8.63
CA PRO A 418 -1.80 -12.68 -9.30
C PRO A 418 -3.00 -13.17 -8.47
N VAL A 419 -4.16 -12.53 -8.66
CA VAL A 419 -5.46 -13.01 -8.18
C VAL A 419 -6.34 -13.50 -9.34
N PRO A 420 -7.37 -14.33 -9.08
CA PRO A 420 -8.24 -14.92 -10.10
C PRO A 420 -8.83 -13.95 -11.14
N GLU A 421 -9.08 -12.69 -10.76
CA GLU A 421 -9.56 -11.66 -11.69
C GLU A 421 -8.60 -11.39 -12.88
N ILE A 422 -7.33 -11.82 -12.78
CA ILE A 422 -6.37 -11.69 -13.88
C ILE A 422 -6.85 -12.37 -15.18
N GLY A 423 -7.65 -13.43 -15.06
CA GLY A 423 -8.32 -14.07 -16.19
C GLY A 423 -8.52 -15.57 -16.02
N PRO A 424 -9.16 -16.23 -17.01
CA PRO A 424 -9.50 -17.66 -16.94
C PRO A 424 -8.28 -18.59 -16.88
N LYS A 425 -7.09 -18.10 -17.28
CA LYS A 425 -5.81 -18.80 -17.19
C LYS A 425 -5.10 -18.58 -15.85
N PHE A 426 -5.80 -18.12 -14.82
CA PHE A 426 -5.23 -17.82 -13.51
C PHE A 426 -4.25 -18.90 -12.99
N PRO A 427 -4.58 -20.21 -12.97
CA PRO A 427 -3.64 -21.23 -12.49
C PRO A 427 -2.34 -21.32 -13.31
N GLU A 428 -2.40 -21.11 -14.63
CA GLU A 428 -1.22 -21.09 -15.50
C GLU A 428 -0.37 -19.85 -15.19
N ILE A 429 -1.01 -18.68 -15.13
CA ILE A 429 -0.35 -17.40 -14.83
C ILE A 429 0.28 -17.41 -13.44
N PHE A 430 -0.42 -17.95 -12.44
CA PHE A 430 0.11 -18.11 -11.09
C PHE A 430 1.42 -18.89 -11.10
N ASN A 431 1.45 -20.04 -11.77
CA ASN A 431 2.66 -20.86 -11.90
C ASN A 431 3.80 -20.15 -12.65
N GLU A 432 3.49 -19.36 -13.68
CA GLU A 432 4.50 -18.53 -14.34
C GLU A 432 5.06 -17.44 -13.41
N VAL A 433 4.22 -16.82 -12.59
CA VAL A 433 4.65 -15.85 -11.57
C VAL A 433 5.49 -16.52 -10.48
N VAL A 434 5.19 -17.77 -10.11
CA VAL A 434 6.06 -18.57 -9.25
C VAL A 434 7.45 -18.73 -9.87
N LYS A 435 7.55 -18.98 -11.19
CA LYS A 435 8.86 -19.06 -11.86
C LYS A 435 9.58 -17.72 -11.80
N ILE A 436 8.89 -16.62 -12.09
CA ILE A 436 9.43 -15.25 -12.02
C ILE A 436 9.97 -14.96 -10.61
N ASN A 437 9.19 -15.24 -9.56
CA ASN A 437 9.58 -15.00 -8.17
C ASN A 437 10.73 -15.91 -7.70
N THR A 438 10.95 -17.05 -8.36
CA THR A 438 11.96 -18.05 -7.97
C THR A 438 13.14 -18.16 -8.93
N LEU A 439 13.37 -17.13 -9.76
CA LEU A 439 14.56 -17.03 -10.63
C LEU A 439 15.85 -17.12 -9.81
N ASP A 440 16.91 -17.67 -10.42
CA ASP A 440 18.18 -17.93 -9.73
C ASP A 440 18.90 -16.62 -9.37
N TYR A 441 18.87 -16.29 -8.08
CA TYR A 441 19.53 -15.12 -7.51
C TYR A 441 20.99 -14.97 -7.95
N LYS A 442 21.79 -16.05 -7.89
CA LYS A 442 23.23 -15.98 -8.18
C LYS A 442 23.51 -15.83 -9.66
N LEU A 443 22.70 -16.45 -10.52
CA LEU A 443 22.77 -16.25 -11.95
C LEU A 443 22.55 -14.78 -12.31
N TYR A 444 21.44 -14.19 -11.85
CA TYR A 444 21.09 -12.81 -12.13
C TYR A 444 22.11 -11.83 -11.52
N GLN A 445 22.53 -12.04 -10.26
CA GLN A 445 23.57 -11.24 -9.62
C GLN A 445 24.85 -11.16 -10.48
N ASN A 446 25.30 -12.30 -11.02
CA ASN A 446 26.51 -12.38 -11.83
C ASN A 446 26.35 -11.72 -13.21
N ILE A 447 25.16 -11.84 -13.83
CA ILE A 447 24.86 -11.20 -15.10
C ILE A 447 24.80 -9.68 -14.94
N GLN A 448 24.04 -9.22 -13.94
CA GLN A 448 23.90 -7.81 -13.59
C GLN A 448 25.25 -7.18 -13.27
N GLN A 449 26.12 -7.88 -12.54
CA GLN A 449 27.47 -7.38 -12.26
C GLN A 449 28.27 -7.11 -13.54
N LYS A 450 28.18 -7.96 -14.58
CA LYS A 450 28.87 -7.71 -15.86
C LYS A 450 28.34 -6.46 -16.55
N ILE A 451 27.03 -6.21 -16.46
CA ILE A 451 26.40 -4.99 -16.98
C ILE A 451 26.93 -3.77 -16.21
N ILE A 452 26.96 -3.84 -14.88
CA ILE A 452 27.51 -2.79 -14.02
C ILE A 452 28.98 -2.52 -14.34
N ASP A 453 29.81 -3.55 -14.46
CA ASP A 453 31.23 -3.40 -14.78
C ASP A 453 31.43 -2.71 -16.14
N ALA A 454 30.56 -2.96 -17.13
CA ALA A 454 30.59 -2.25 -18.41
C ALA A 454 30.12 -0.79 -18.29
N LEU A 455 29.12 -0.52 -17.45
CA LEU A 455 28.58 0.82 -17.19
C LEU A 455 29.54 1.70 -16.39
N ASP A 456 30.25 1.15 -15.40
CA ASP A 456 31.24 1.84 -14.57
C ASP A 456 32.47 2.32 -15.37
N GLU A 457 32.65 1.83 -16.60
CA GLU A 457 33.66 2.33 -17.53
C GLU A 457 33.23 3.61 -18.28
N ALA A 458 31.94 3.93 -18.28
CA ALA A 458 31.37 5.01 -19.06
C ALA A 458 31.27 6.34 -18.31
N VAL A 459 31.23 7.43 -19.08
CA VAL A 459 30.92 8.78 -18.60
C VAL A 459 29.45 9.16 -18.88
N TYR A 460 28.83 8.51 -19.86
CA TYR A 460 27.39 8.61 -20.12
C TYR A 460 26.87 7.35 -20.83
N VAL A 461 25.57 7.15 -20.81
CA VAL A 461 24.85 6.08 -21.50
C VAL A 461 23.98 6.70 -22.60
N GLU A 462 23.98 6.11 -23.79
CA GLU A 462 23.01 6.39 -24.85
C GLU A 462 21.91 5.33 -24.83
N VAL A 463 20.65 5.78 -24.89
CA VAL A 463 19.47 4.90 -25.01
C VAL A 463 18.67 5.34 -26.23
N LYS A 464 18.46 4.44 -27.19
CA LYS A 464 17.74 4.72 -28.43
C LYS A 464 16.57 3.77 -28.61
N GLY A 465 15.44 4.31 -29.05
CA GLY A 465 14.26 3.56 -29.46
C GLY A 465 14.38 3.01 -30.88
N MET A 466 13.54 2.05 -31.21
CA MET A 466 13.34 1.49 -32.55
C MET A 466 11.85 1.23 -32.81
N ASN A 467 11.50 0.74 -34.00
CA ASN A 467 10.13 0.32 -34.34
C ASN A 467 9.06 1.41 -34.11
N GLY A 468 9.42 2.68 -34.35
CA GLY A 468 8.53 3.83 -34.15
C GLY A 468 8.63 4.48 -32.77
N ASN A 469 9.33 3.83 -31.83
CA ASN A 469 9.74 4.46 -30.59
C ASN A 469 10.82 5.51 -30.87
N ARG A 470 10.60 6.73 -30.36
CA ARG A 470 11.44 7.91 -30.61
C ARG A 470 12.42 8.22 -29.48
N THR A 471 12.63 7.28 -28.56
CA THR A 471 13.56 7.49 -27.46
C THR A 471 14.96 7.79 -28.01
N ASP A 472 15.57 8.87 -27.52
CA ASP A 472 16.96 9.24 -27.78
C ASP A 472 17.44 10.01 -26.55
N MET A 473 18.02 9.27 -25.60
CA MET A 473 18.44 9.77 -24.30
C MET A 473 19.95 9.67 -24.15
N LYS A 474 20.54 10.73 -23.62
CA LYS A 474 21.91 10.75 -23.09
C LYS A 474 21.82 10.89 -21.58
N VAL A 475 22.32 9.88 -20.85
CA VAL A 475 22.27 9.82 -19.38
C VAL A 475 23.68 9.98 -18.83
N MET A 476 23.93 11.04 -18.08
CA MET A 476 25.25 11.31 -17.49
C MET A 476 25.44 10.50 -16.20
N LEU A 477 26.63 9.93 -16.05
CA LEU A 477 27.02 9.15 -14.87
C LEU A 477 27.93 9.98 -13.95
N HIS A 478 28.00 9.58 -12.67
CA HIS A 478 28.93 10.21 -11.73
C HIS A 478 30.36 9.81 -12.03
N GLU A 479 31.30 10.71 -11.71
CA GLU A 479 32.73 10.42 -11.82
C GLU A 479 33.15 9.43 -10.71
N LEU A 480 33.57 8.22 -11.11
CA LEU A 480 34.19 7.25 -10.20
C LEU A 480 35.67 7.60 -10.03
N LYS A 481 36.04 8.00 -8.82
CA LYS A 481 37.44 8.32 -8.47
C LYS A 481 38.25 7.06 -8.26
N ASP A 482 37.61 6.01 -7.75
CA ASP A 482 38.21 4.69 -7.57
C ASP A 482 37.25 3.57 -8.00
N LYS A 483 37.34 3.18 -9.28
CA LYS A 483 36.55 2.09 -9.88
C LYS A 483 36.71 0.73 -9.20
N THR A 484 37.71 0.56 -8.34
CA THR A 484 37.91 -0.68 -7.57
C THR A 484 37.10 -0.72 -6.27
N HIS A 485 36.63 0.43 -5.78
CA HIS A 485 35.87 0.56 -4.52
C HIS A 485 34.55 1.32 -4.68
N GLU A 486 34.32 1.98 -5.81
CA GLU A 486 33.15 2.80 -6.12
C GLU A 486 32.43 2.25 -7.37
N THR A 487 31.10 2.37 -7.38
CA THR A 487 30.25 2.03 -8.52
C THR A 487 29.13 3.05 -8.69
N ASN A 488 28.68 3.24 -9.93
CA ASN A 488 27.52 4.08 -10.24
C ASN A 488 26.20 3.34 -10.08
N PHE A 489 26.19 2.01 -10.22
CA PHE A 489 24.95 1.25 -10.35
C PHE A 489 24.78 0.28 -9.17
N GLU A 490 23.55 0.16 -8.69
CA GLU A 490 23.15 -0.85 -7.71
C GLU A 490 22.78 -2.17 -8.42
N ASN A 491 23.24 -3.28 -7.87
CA ASN A 491 22.91 -4.63 -8.30
C ASN A 491 21.64 -5.09 -7.58
N CYS A 492 20.48 -4.77 -8.17
CA CYS A 492 19.19 -5.08 -7.55
C CYS A 492 18.74 -6.50 -7.91
N VAL A 493 18.98 -7.37 -6.93
CA VAL A 493 18.54 -8.76 -6.89
C VAL A 493 17.38 -8.89 -5.89
N ALA A 494 16.80 -10.09 -5.79
CA ALA A 494 15.63 -10.37 -4.95
C ALA A 494 15.94 -10.38 -3.44
N ASP A 495 16.59 -9.33 -2.93
CA ASP A 495 16.96 -9.15 -1.53
C ASP A 495 15.91 -8.38 -0.72
N VAL A 496 15.20 -7.43 -1.33
CA VAL A 496 14.01 -6.76 -0.74
C VAL A 496 12.80 -6.76 -1.68
N ASN A 497 13.04 -6.67 -2.98
CA ASN A 497 12.00 -6.63 -4.02
C ASN A 497 12.05 -7.94 -4.81
N ILE A 498 11.01 -8.77 -4.69
CA ILE A 498 10.91 -10.05 -5.40
C ILE A 498 9.88 -9.87 -6.54
N PRO A 499 10.25 -10.11 -7.81
CA PRO A 499 11.40 -10.89 -8.30
C PRO A 499 12.71 -10.09 -8.49
N VAL A 500 13.82 -10.80 -8.79
CA VAL A 500 15.07 -10.19 -9.31
C VAL A 500 14.74 -9.37 -10.56
N GLY A 501 15.51 -8.32 -10.86
CA GLY A 501 15.32 -7.78 -12.19
C GLY A 501 15.97 -6.51 -12.67
N GLU A 502 16.84 -5.79 -11.97
CA GLU A 502 17.43 -4.58 -12.58
C GLU A 502 18.82 -4.21 -12.07
N VAL A 503 19.47 -3.33 -12.82
CA VAL A 503 20.57 -2.50 -12.34
C VAL A 503 20.18 -1.05 -12.51
N PHE A 504 20.35 -0.24 -11.47
CA PHE A 504 19.84 1.14 -11.47
C PHE A 504 20.84 2.15 -10.89
N THR A 505 20.66 3.42 -11.20
CA THR A 505 21.49 4.54 -10.72
C THR A 505 20.65 5.81 -10.57
N SER A 506 21.01 6.70 -9.65
CA SER A 506 20.55 8.10 -9.71
C SER A 506 21.50 8.92 -10.58
N PRO A 507 21.09 9.34 -11.79
CA PRO A 507 22.00 9.97 -12.74
C PRO A 507 22.40 11.39 -12.32
N VAL A 508 23.49 11.88 -12.90
CA VAL A 508 23.82 13.31 -12.86
C VAL A 508 22.82 14.04 -13.75
N LEU A 509 22.11 15.05 -13.22
CA LEU A 509 21.09 15.76 -13.98
C LEU A 509 21.75 16.62 -15.07
N LYS A 510 22.79 17.37 -14.72
CA LYS A 510 23.46 18.25 -15.67
C LYS A 510 24.06 17.47 -16.84
N GLY A 511 23.68 17.83 -18.06
CA GLY A 511 24.11 17.15 -19.28
C GLY A 511 23.28 15.90 -19.63
N THR A 512 22.39 15.44 -18.76
CA THR A 512 21.40 14.41 -19.10
C THR A 512 20.28 15.04 -19.91
N ASN A 513 20.13 14.64 -21.17
CA ASN A 513 19.23 15.29 -22.12
C ASN A 513 18.64 14.27 -23.08
N GLY A 514 17.46 14.56 -23.62
CA GLY A 514 16.89 13.75 -24.68
C GLY A 514 15.38 13.67 -24.63
N THR A 515 14.84 12.73 -25.39
CA THR A 515 13.42 12.40 -25.39
C THR A 515 13.24 10.95 -24.97
N LEU A 516 12.38 10.73 -23.98
CA LEU A 516 11.81 9.41 -23.66
C LEU A 516 10.48 9.28 -24.38
N HIS A 517 10.28 8.17 -25.08
CA HIS A 517 9.03 7.86 -25.74
C HIS A 517 8.64 6.41 -25.47
N VAL A 518 7.37 6.14 -25.22
CA VAL A 518 6.81 4.78 -25.15
C VAL A 518 5.47 4.75 -25.90
N SER A 519 5.25 3.75 -26.75
CA SER A 519 4.05 3.69 -27.59
C SER A 519 2.76 3.49 -26.76
N GLY A 520 2.87 2.80 -25.63
CA GLY A 520 1.81 2.61 -24.65
C GLY A 520 2.37 2.11 -23.33
N VAL A 521 1.93 2.69 -22.22
CA VAL A 521 2.34 2.27 -20.87
C VAL A 521 1.18 2.42 -19.89
N TYR A 522 1.10 1.53 -18.91
CA TYR A 522 0.18 1.64 -17.79
C TYR A 522 0.95 2.12 -16.56
N LEU A 523 0.53 3.24 -15.97
CA LEU A 523 1.12 3.83 -14.77
C LEU A 523 0.00 4.04 -13.75
N GLU A 524 0.12 3.45 -12.55
CA GLU A 524 -0.91 3.52 -11.49
C GLU A 524 -2.33 3.19 -11.98
N GLY A 525 -2.48 2.20 -12.87
CA GLY A 525 -3.77 1.79 -13.44
C GLY A 525 -4.31 2.70 -14.55
N LEU A 526 -3.55 3.72 -14.96
CA LEU A 526 -3.88 4.65 -16.04
C LEU A 526 -3.05 4.35 -17.29
N PHE A 527 -3.71 4.26 -18.44
CA PHE A 527 -3.02 4.04 -19.71
C PHE A 527 -2.58 5.35 -20.34
N PHE A 528 -1.31 5.45 -20.73
CA PHE A 528 -0.77 6.55 -21.51
C PHE A 528 -0.40 6.06 -22.91
N LYS A 529 -1.04 6.64 -23.92
CA LYS A 529 -0.81 6.30 -25.33
C LYS A 529 0.20 7.26 -25.94
N ASN A 530 1.24 6.75 -26.59
CA ASN A 530 2.34 7.53 -27.19
C ASN A 530 2.89 8.59 -26.21
N LEU A 531 3.19 8.18 -24.98
CA LEU A 531 3.76 9.06 -23.97
C LEU A 531 5.15 9.53 -24.44
N GLU A 532 5.36 10.83 -24.47
CA GLU A 532 6.63 11.46 -24.83
C GLU A 532 6.99 12.51 -23.78
N ILE A 533 8.22 12.43 -23.27
CA ILE A 533 8.76 13.38 -22.28
C ILE A 533 10.15 13.82 -22.74
N THR A 534 10.35 15.13 -22.87
CA THR A 534 11.64 15.72 -23.23
C THR A 534 12.33 16.28 -22.01
N PHE A 535 13.62 15.97 -21.87
CA PHE A 535 14.45 16.37 -20.73
C PHE A 535 15.56 17.33 -21.16
N GLU A 536 15.76 18.37 -20.35
CA GLU A 536 16.91 19.27 -20.41
C GLU A 536 17.58 19.33 -19.04
N ASP A 537 18.89 19.04 -19.01
CA ASP A 537 19.68 18.90 -17.78
C ASP A 537 18.94 18.07 -16.70
N GLY A 538 18.46 16.90 -17.11
CA GLY A 538 17.81 15.91 -16.26
C GLY A 538 16.41 16.28 -15.79
N CYS A 539 15.87 17.44 -16.20
CA CYS A 539 14.54 17.90 -15.79
C CYS A 539 13.55 17.90 -16.96
N ILE A 540 12.28 17.60 -16.67
CA ILE A 540 11.20 17.65 -17.66
C ILE A 540 11.07 19.08 -18.23
N LYS A 541 11.25 19.18 -19.55
CA LYS A 541 11.12 20.43 -20.31
C LYS A 541 9.79 20.53 -21.05
N ASP A 542 9.35 19.43 -21.65
CA ASP A 542 8.06 19.32 -22.33
C ASP A 542 7.57 17.88 -22.30
N TYR A 543 6.27 17.69 -22.48
CA TYR A 543 5.64 16.37 -22.50
C TYR A 543 4.34 16.39 -23.31
N ASN A 544 3.96 15.25 -23.86
CA ASN A 544 2.66 15.04 -24.47
C ASN A 544 2.28 13.54 -24.50
N CYS A 545 1.01 13.25 -24.74
CA CYS A 545 0.52 11.91 -25.08
C CYS A 545 -0.58 12.01 -26.15
N SER A 546 -1.24 10.91 -26.47
CA SER A 546 -2.30 10.82 -27.49
C SER A 546 -3.57 10.14 -26.97
N ASN A 547 -3.87 10.34 -25.69
CA ASN A 547 -5.06 9.79 -25.03
C ASN A 547 -6.35 10.51 -25.46
N PHE A 548 -6.25 11.81 -25.72
CA PHE A 548 -7.33 12.72 -26.08
C PHE A 548 -7.05 13.43 -27.41
N GLU A 549 -8.07 14.06 -27.99
CA GLU A 549 -7.94 14.78 -29.26
C GLU A 549 -7.17 16.10 -29.13
N SER A 550 -7.22 16.74 -27.96
CA SER A 550 -6.54 18.01 -27.66
C SER A 550 -5.20 17.79 -26.97
N ASP A 551 -4.17 18.50 -27.45
CA ASP A 551 -2.85 18.54 -26.79
C ASP A 551 -2.94 19.12 -25.37
N GLU A 552 -3.82 20.10 -25.13
CA GLU A 552 -4.05 20.66 -23.80
C GLU A 552 -4.60 19.62 -22.82
N GLU A 553 -5.54 18.77 -23.26
CA GLU A 553 -6.09 17.68 -22.44
C GLU A 553 -5.04 16.61 -22.16
N ASN A 554 -4.24 16.23 -23.16
CA ASN A 554 -3.13 15.29 -23.01
C ASN A 554 -2.06 15.79 -22.02
N LYS A 555 -1.66 17.06 -22.15
CA LYS A 555 -0.73 17.68 -21.20
C LYS A 555 -1.32 17.77 -19.80
N LYS A 556 -2.60 18.13 -19.68
CA LYS A 556 -3.27 18.14 -18.37
C LYS A 556 -3.27 16.74 -17.74
N TYR A 557 -3.55 15.71 -18.52
CA TYR A 557 -3.55 14.33 -18.05
C TYR A 557 -2.19 13.89 -17.50
N ILE A 558 -1.09 14.23 -18.19
CA ILE A 558 0.27 13.97 -17.69
C ILE A 558 0.59 14.83 -16.46
N SER A 559 0.20 16.11 -16.45
CA SER A 559 0.42 17.01 -15.31
C SER A 559 -0.26 16.51 -14.03
N ASP A 560 -1.49 16.01 -14.16
CA ASP A 560 -2.28 15.56 -13.02
C ASP A 560 -1.74 14.24 -12.44
N ASN A 561 -1.27 13.33 -13.29
CA ASN A 561 -1.04 11.93 -12.93
C ASN A 561 0.44 11.48 -12.94
N ILE A 562 1.35 12.22 -13.58
CA ILE A 562 2.80 11.94 -13.58
C ILE A 562 3.55 13.05 -12.84
N LEU A 563 3.24 14.33 -13.14
CA LEU A 563 3.91 15.44 -12.46
C LEU A 563 3.27 15.77 -11.11
N PHE A 564 2.11 15.21 -10.77
CA PHE A 564 1.35 15.53 -9.56
C PHE A 564 1.19 17.04 -9.31
N ASN A 565 0.99 17.81 -10.39
CA ASN A 565 0.92 19.28 -10.42
C ASN A 565 2.21 20.03 -10.08
N HIS A 566 3.36 19.36 -10.00
CA HIS A 566 4.67 20.02 -10.02
C HIS A 566 4.93 20.65 -11.39
N LYS A 567 5.70 21.74 -11.42
CA LYS A 567 6.03 22.43 -12.68
C LYS A 567 6.97 21.60 -13.57
N THR A 568 7.82 20.81 -12.96
CA THR A 568 8.81 19.93 -13.57
C THR A 568 9.20 18.89 -12.52
N LEU A 569 9.67 17.74 -12.97
CA LEU A 569 10.32 16.72 -12.15
C LEU A 569 11.71 16.41 -12.73
N PRO A 570 12.70 16.03 -11.91
CA PRO A 570 13.95 15.48 -12.38
C PRO A 570 13.83 13.99 -12.73
N ILE A 571 14.84 13.47 -13.44
CA ILE A 571 15.09 12.03 -13.52
C ILE A 571 15.71 11.59 -12.19
N GLY A 572 14.94 10.86 -11.39
CA GLY A 572 15.39 10.29 -10.12
C GLY A 572 16.20 9.02 -10.32
N GLU A 573 15.90 8.27 -11.38
CA GLU A 573 16.49 6.96 -11.67
C GLU A 573 16.65 6.72 -13.18
N PHE A 574 17.75 6.05 -13.53
CA PHE A 574 17.87 5.30 -14.78
C PHE A 574 18.22 3.86 -14.46
N ALA A 575 17.51 2.91 -15.07
CA ALA A 575 17.72 1.50 -14.84
C ALA A 575 17.64 0.65 -16.11
N ILE A 576 18.27 -0.51 -16.05
CA ILE A 576 18.18 -1.56 -17.06
C ILE A 576 17.52 -2.77 -16.40
N GLY A 577 16.22 -2.95 -16.67
CA GLY A 577 15.53 -4.19 -16.38
C GLY A 577 16.21 -5.37 -17.07
N THR A 578 16.24 -6.52 -16.41
CA THR A 578 16.90 -7.77 -16.81
C THR A 578 15.94 -8.96 -16.71
N ASN A 579 14.69 -8.77 -16.29
CA ASN A 579 13.71 -9.84 -16.14
C ASN A 579 12.93 -10.06 -17.45
N THR A 580 13.65 -10.57 -18.44
CA THR A 580 13.09 -10.92 -19.76
C THR A 580 12.08 -12.07 -19.70
N THR A 581 12.15 -12.91 -18.66
CA THR A 581 11.14 -13.93 -18.35
C THR A 581 9.79 -13.29 -18.02
N ALA A 582 9.77 -12.31 -17.12
CA ALA A 582 8.57 -11.55 -16.79
C ALA A 582 8.02 -10.79 -18.01
N TYR A 583 8.91 -10.18 -18.80
CA TYR A 583 8.54 -9.53 -20.06
C TYR A 583 7.82 -10.50 -21.02
N GLN A 584 8.37 -11.69 -21.24
CA GLN A 584 7.78 -12.67 -22.16
C GLN A 584 6.43 -13.19 -21.63
N ILE A 585 6.36 -13.54 -20.34
CA ILE A 585 5.11 -14.00 -19.70
C ILE A 585 4.01 -12.93 -19.78
N ALA A 586 4.35 -11.65 -19.58
CA ALA A 586 3.40 -10.56 -19.70
C ALA A 586 2.74 -10.51 -21.08
N ARG A 587 3.50 -10.83 -22.14
CA ARG A 587 3.02 -10.86 -23.54
C ARG A 587 2.24 -12.13 -23.84
N ASP A 588 2.77 -13.30 -23.47
CA ASP A 588 2.15 -14.60 -23.74
C ASP A 588 0.73 -14.70 -23.15
N TYR A 589 0.51 -14.07 -22.00
CA TYR A 589 -0.79 -14.02 -21.33
C TYR A 589 -1.54 -12.69 -21.53
N SER A 590 -0.93 -11.70 -22.18
CA SER A 590 -1.52 -10.36 -22.38
C SER A 590 -1.96 -9.71 -21.06
N ILE A 591 -1.03 -9.65 -20.10
CA ILE A 591 -1.25 -9.14 -18.74
C ILE A 591 -0.33 -7.96 -18.37
N ALA A 592 0.37 -7.38 -19.35
CA ALA A 592 1.31 -6.27 -19.11
C ALA A 592 0.64 -5.06 -18.44
N ASP A 593 -0.64 -4.81 -18.75
CA ASP A 593 -1.47 -3.76 -18.17
C ASP A 593 -1.91 -4.01 -16.72
N LYS A 594 -1.67 -5.23 -16.23
CA LYS A 594 -2.08 -5.69 -14.90
C LYS A 594 -0.91 -5.98 -13.98
N LEU A 595 0.32 -5.90 -14.49
CA LEU A 595 1.50 -6.13 -13.66
C LEU A 595 1.63 -5.01 -12.63
N PRO A 596 1.98 -5.34 -11.37
CA PRO A 596 2.33 -4.32 -10.40
C PRO A 596 3.64 -3.67 -10.82
N ILE A 597 3.87 -2.42 -10.39
CA ILE A 597 5.09 -1.66 -10.70
C ILE A 597 6.33 -2.49 -10.34
N LEU A 598 6.30 -3.15 -9.18
CA LEU A 598 7.31 -4.10 -8.69
C LEU A 598 7.82 -5.11 -9.73
N ILE A 599 6.94 -5.60 -10.61
CA ILE A 599 7.31 -6.53 -11.70
C ILE A 599 7.54 -5.76 -13.00
N ALA A 600 6.68 -4.78 -13.32
CA ALA A 600 6.68 -4.08 -14.60
C ALA A 600 8.01 -3.34 -14.87
N GLU A 601 8.58 -2.67 -13.86
CA GLU A 601 9.85 -1.93 -13.96
C GLU A 601 11.02 -2.85 -14.39
N LYS A 602 10.95 -4.12 -14.02
CA LYS A 602 11.99 -5.13 -14.29
C LYS A 602 11.94 -5.70 -15.72
N THR A 603 10.91 -5.35 -16.49
CA THR A 603 10.63 -5.89 -17.84
C THR A 603 11.27 -5.11 -18.99
N GLY A 604 12.10 -4.11 -18.71
CA GLY A 604 12.83 -3.34 -19.71
C GLY A 604 13.65 -2.22 -19.06
N PRO A 605 14.45 -1.45 -19.83
CA PRO A 605 15.05 -0.24 -19.30
C PRO A 605 13.96 0.80 -18.98
N HIS A 606 14.15 1.53 -17.90
CA HIS A 606 13.18 2.52 -17.44
C HIS A 606 13.85 3.77 -16.90
N PHE A 607 13.04 4.82 -16.82
CA PHE A 607 13.40 6.10 -16.23
C PHE A 607 12.33 6.46 -15.20
N ALA A 608 12.75 6.75 -13.98
CA ALA A 608 11.85 7.30 -12.98
C ALA A 608 11.89 8.82 -13.01
N VAL A 609 10.71 9.45 -13.09
CA VAL A 609 10.57 10.89 -12.88
C VAL A 609 10.14 11.18 -11.44
N GLY A 610 10.82 12.12 -10.78
CA GLY A 610 10.60 12.46 -9.37
C GLY A 610 11.85 12.27 -8.51
N ASP A 611 11.66 11.80 -7.28
CA ASP A 611 12.70 11.62 -6.28
C ASP A 611 13.65 10.46 -6.64
N THR A 612 14.86 10.45 -6.07
CA THR A 612 15.77 9.31 -6.24
C THR A 612 15.25 8.07 -5.50
N CYS A 613 15.67 6.88 -5.92
CA CYS A 613 15.36 5.60 -5.23
C CYS A 613 15.86 5.59 -3.78
N TYR A 614 16.82 6.46 -3.48
CA TYR A 614 17.42 6.65 -2.16
C TYR A 614 16.79 7.77 -1.36
N SER A 615 15.62 8.30 -1.76
CA SER A 615 14.97 9.41 -1.07
C SER A 615 14.92 9.21 0.45
N HIS A 616 15.52 10.14 1.21
CA HIS A 616 15.70 10.12 2.66
C HIS A 616 16.75 9.12 3.22
N GLU A 617 17.38 8.33 2.35
CA GLU A 617 18.42 7.34 2.67
C GLU A 617 19.74 7.66 1.94
N GLU A 618 19.86 8.79 1.24
CA GLU A 618 21.02 9.11 0.37
C GLU A 618 22.34 9.22 1.15
N ASP A 619 22.26 9.58 2.42
CA ASP A 619 23.42 9.71 3.31
C ASP A 619 23.85 8.37 3.93
N ASN A 620 23.08 7.28 3.73
CA ASN A 620 23.47 5.94 4.13
C ASN A 620 24.38 5.31 3.07
N ILE A 621 25.54 4.81 3.50
CA ILE A 621 26.45 4.12 2.58
C ILE A 621 25.93 2.72 2.30
N THR A 622 25.62 2.47 1.04
CA THR A 622 25.17 1.19 0.50
C THR A 622 26.28 0.56 -0.34
N TYR A 623 26.29 -0.77 -0.37
CA TYR A 623 27.33 -1.56 -1.03
C TYR A 623 26.71 -2.62 -1.93
N ASN A 624 27.29 -2.81 -3.11
CA ASN A 624 26.96 -3.93 -3.95
C ASN A 624 27.51 -5.25 -3.38
N PRO A 625 27.00 -6.41 -3.85
CA PRO A 625 27.52 -7.72 -3.47
C PRO A 625 29.02 -7.93 -3.71
N ASP A 626 29.63 -7.18 -4.62
CA ASP A 626 31.08 -7.18 -4.92
C ASP A 626 31.91 -6.37 -3.90
N GLY A 627 31.24 -5.67 -2.98
CA GLY A 627 31.84 -4.83 -1.93
C GLY A 627 32.10 -3.39 -2.36
N LYS A 628 31.79 -2.98 -3.59
CA LYS A 628 31.92 -1.58 -4.01
C LYS A 628 30.83 -0.73 -3.39
N SER A 629 31.20 0.47 -2.93
CA SER A 629 30.26 1.47 -2.44
C SER A 629 29.54 2.13 -3.61
N ILE A 630 28.22 2.22 -3.52
CA ILE A 630 27.41 2.88 -4.53
C ILE A 630 27.50 4.38 -4.25
N ILE A 631 27.98 5.18 -5.21
CA ILE A 631 28.14 6.62 -5.01
C ILE A 631 26.97 7.44 -5.54
N ALA A 632 26.25 6.91 -6.52
CA ALA A 632 25.17 7.58 -7.24
C ALA A 632 23.84 7.48 -6.49
N ARG A 633 23.79 8.02 -5.26
CA ARG A 633 22.58 8.03 -4.42
C ARG A 633 21.81 9.34 -4.46
N ASP A 634 22.48 10.43 -4.80
CA ASP A 634 21.89 11.74 -4.90
C ASP A 634 22.20 12.41 -6.24
N ASN A 635 21.46 13.47 -6.51
CA ASN A 635 21.61 14.30 -7.69
C ASN A 635 21.54 15.79 -7.28
N GLU A 636 21.69 16.69 -8.25
CA GLU A 636 21.77 18.13 -7.98
C GLU A 636 20.52 18.69 -7.28
N ILE A 637 19.36 18.05 -7.42
CA ILE A 637 18.14 18.46 -6.72
C ILE A 637 18.05 17.82 -5.33
N SER A 638 18.24 16.51 -5.19
CA SER A 638 18.16 15.85 -3.87
C SER A 638 19.30 16.26 -2.92
N LEU A 639 20.42 16.76 -3.44
CA LEU A 639 21.49 17.40 -2.65
C LEU A 639 21.02 18.64 -1.88
N ASN A 640 19.94 19.31 -2.34
CA ASN A 640 19.36 20.42 -1.58
C ASN A 640 18.84 19.98 -0.21
N ARG A 641 18.70 18.68 0.09
CA ARG A 641 18.35 18.19 1.45
C ARG A 641 19.31 18.72 2.53
N LYS A 642 20.54 19.06 2.15
CA LYS A 642 21.59 19.59 3.05
C LYS A 642 21.45 21.09 3.31
N THR A 643 20.71 21.83 2.48
CA THR A 643 20.66 23.31 2.51
C THR A 643 19.23 23.87 2.51
N ASP A 644 18.32 23.29 1.74
CA ASP A 644 16.90 23.64 1.57
C ASP A 644 16.06 22.35 1.38
N PRO A 645 15.73 21.63 2.48
CA PRO A 645 15.06 20.33 2.42
C PRO A 645 13.71 20.32 1.70
N ASP A 646 12.97 21.42 1.76
CA ASP A 646 11.64 21.55 1.13
C ASP A 646 11.70 21.52 -0.39
N LYS A 647 12.89 21.70 -0.99
CA LYS A 647 13.12 21.64 -2.45
C LYS A 647 13.80 20.36 -2.92
N ALA A 648 14.13 19.46 -2.01
CA ALA A 648 14.88 18.25 -2.33
C ALA A 648 13.98 17.09 -2.76
N TYR A 649 12.70 17.12 -2.36
CA TYR A 649 11.78 16.00 -2.52
C TYR A 649 10.42 16.45 -3.09
N PHE A 650 9.89 15.66 -4.02
CA PHE A 650 8.60 15.84 -4.68
C PHE A 650 7.54 14.87 -4.14
N SER A 651 7.95 13.86 -3.36
CA SER A 651 7.08 12.78 -2.85
C SER A 651 6.41 11.97 -3.96
N CYS A 652 7.09 11.84 -5.10
CA CYS A 652 6.68 11.00 -6.22
C CYS A 652 7.90 10.35 -6.87
N HIS A 653 7.70 9.17 -7.44
CA HIS A 653 8.70 8.42 -8.19
C HIS A 653 7.91 7.54 -9.15
N THR A 654 8.00 7.81 -10.46
CA THR A 654 7.15 7.14 -11.46
C THR A 654 8.02 6.51 -12.55
N ASP A 655 8.08 5.18 -12.55
CA ASP A 655 8.85 4.37 -13.48
C ASP A 655 8.18 4.22 -14.84
N ILE A 656 8.85 4.71 -15.88
CA ILE A 656 8.38 4.62 -17.27
C ILE A 656 9.28 3.64 -18.02
N THR A 657 8.78 2.43 -18.22
CA THR A 657 9.53 1.32 -18.85
C THR A 657 9.38 1.31 -20.36
N ILE A 658 10.50 1.21 -21.07
CA ILE A 658 10.56 1.01 -22.53
C ILE A 658 10.51 -0.50 -22.81
N PRO A 659 9.52 -0.99 -23.57
CA PRO A 659 9.48 -2.40 -23.98
C PRO A 659 10.72 -2.82 -24.78
N TYR A 660 11.22 -4.05 -24.59
CA TYR A 660 12.40 -4.53 -25.34
C TYR A 660 12.18 -4.52 -26.86
N ASP A 661 10.97 -4.79 -27.35
CA ASP A 661 10.66 -4.75 -28.79
C ASP A 661 10.59 -3.32 -29.37
N GLU A 662 10.66 -2.30 -28.51
CA GLU A 662 10.77 -0.89 -28.86
C GLU A 662 12.18 -0.33 -28.62
N LEU A 663 13.09 -1.12 -28.04
CA LEU A 663 14.43 -0.68 -27.64
C LEU A 663 15.48 -0.99 -28.72
N GLY A 664 16.03 0.06 -29.33
CA GLY A 664 17.04 -0.06 -30.39
C GLY A 664 18.45 -0.30 -29.88
N GLU A 665 18.93 0.50 -28.94
CA GLU A 665 20.31 0.41 -28.45
C GLU A 665 20.42 0.93 -27.02
N ILE A 666 21.19 0.23 -26.17
CA ILE A 666 21.80 0.80 -24.96
C ILE A 666 23.31 0.68 -25.11
N ARG A 667 24.00 1.83 -25.04
CA ARG A 667 25.44 1.91 -25.23
C ARG A 667 26.09 2.74 -24.14
N ALA A 668 27.00 2.13 -23.39
CA ALA A 668 27.83 2.80 -22.39
C ALA A 668 29.04 3.45 -23.09
N VAL A 669 29.18 4.78 -23.00
CA VAL A 669 30.22 5.53 -23.72
C VAL A 669 31.31 6.03 -22.78
N LYS A 670 32.55 5.62 -23.06
CA LYS A 670 33.75 5.98 -22.31
C LYS A 670 34.23 7.40 -22.65
N GLU A 671 35.13 7.93 -21.83
CA GLU A 671 35.72 9.26 -22.03
C GLU A 671 36.43 9.42 -23.39
N ASN A 672 37.02 8.34 -23.92
CA ASN A 672 37.68 8.33 -25.23
C ASN A 672 36.70 8.22 -26.43
N GLY A 673 35.40 8.15 -26.19
CA GLY A 673 34.34 7.98 -27.20
C GLY A 673 34.11 6.55 -27.68
N GLU A 674 34.92 5.58 -27.23
CA GLU A 674 34.63 4.15 -27.41
C GLU A 674 33.34 3.82 -26.64
N GLY A 675 32.48 2.97 -27.21
CA GLY A 675 31.31 2.52 -26.49
C GLY A 675 31.17 1.01 -26.44
N ILE A 676 30.62 0.55 -25.32
CA ILE A 676 30.28 -0.85 -25.07
C ILE A 676 28.77 -0.96 -25.25
N VAL A 677 28.34 -1.76 -26.23
CA VAL A 677 26.92 -2.00 -26.48
C VAL A 677 26.43 -3.06 -25.50
N ILE A 678 25.43 -2.72 -24.71
CA ILE A 678 24.81 -3.61 -23.72
C ILE A 678 23.63 -4.31 -24.36
N ILE A 679 22.76 -3.54 -25.01
CA ILE A 679 21.56 -4.03 -25.70
C ILE A 679 21.58 -3.52 -27.15
N SER A 680 21.21 -4.39 -28.09
CA SER A 680 20.97 -4.03 -29.49
C SER A 680 19.72 -4.74 -30.00
N ASN A 681 18.80 -3.97 -30.59
CA ASN A 681 17.51 -4.43 -31.11
C ASN A 681 16.72 -5.29 -30.10
N GLY A 682 16.62 -4.82 -28.86
CA GLY A 682 15.91 -5.51 -27.78
C GLY A 682 16.64 -6.69 -27.15
N GLU A 683 17.83 -7.07 -27.65
CA GLU A 683 18.60 -8.21 -27.14
C GLU A 683 19.85 -7.78 -26.39
N PHE A 684 20.17 -8.47 -25.30
CA PHE A 684 21.41 -8.30 -24.58
C PHE A 684 22.59 -8.86 -25.40
N VAL A 685 23.53 -8.02 -25.80
CA VAL A 685 24.68 -8.39 -26.65
C VAL A 685 26.02 -8.34 -25.91
N LEU A 686 26.03 -7.87 -24.67
CA LEU A 686 27.22 -7.85 -23.83
C LEU A 686 27.65 -9.28 -23.49
N PRO A 687 28.93 -9.66 -23.66
CA PRO A 687 29.39 -11.01 -23.33
C PRO A 687 29.07 -11.40 -21.88
N GLY A 688 28.45 -12.58 -21.72
CA GLY A 688 28.06 -13.09 -20.42
C GLY A 688 26.65 -12.71 -19.95
N THR A 689 25.84 -12.10 -20.81
CA THR A 689 24.41 -11.76 -20.60
C THR A 689 23.46 -12.62 -21.44
N GLU A 690 23.97 -13.63 -22.16
CA GLU A 690 23.25 -14.38 -23.18
C GLU A 690 22.01 -15.10 -22.63
N GLU A 691 22.07 -15.55 -21.37
CA GLU A 691 20.97 -16.21 -20.67
C GLU A 691 19.71 -15.33 -20.62
N LEU A 692 19.86 -14.00 -20.55
CA LEU A 692 18.72 -13.08 -20.56
C LEU A 692 17.94 -13.10 -21.88
N ASN A 693 18.54 -13.57 -22.98
CA ASN A 693 17.84 -13.62 -24.26
C ASN A 693 17.06 -14.91 -24.48
N ILE A 694 17.25 -15.94 -23.64
CA ILE A 694 16.57 -17.24 -23.79
C ILE A 694 15.04 -17.05 -23.79
N PRO A 695 14.42 -16.33 -22.83
CA PRO A 695 12.97 -16.17 -22.81
C PRO A 695 12.41 -15.45 -24.05
N ILE A 696 13.16 -14.50 -24.61
CA ILE A 696 12.72 -13.70 -25.77
C ILE A 696 12.79 -14.52 -27.07
N LYS A 697 13.75 -15.45 -27.17
CA LYS A 697 14.04 -16.19 -28.41
C LYS A 697 13.22 -17.47 -28.57
N GLY A 698 12.59 -17.98 -27.51
CA GLY A 698 11.86 -19.24 -27.48
C GLY A 698 12.76 -20.41 -27.13
#